data_AF-A0A1G2A6K0-F1
#
_entry.id   AF-A0A1G2A6K0-F1
#
_cell.length_a   1.000
_cell.length_b   1.000
_cell.length_c   1.000
_cell.angle_alpha   90.00
_cell.angle_beta   90.00
_cell.angle_gamma   90.00
#
_symmetry.space_group_name_H-M   'P 1'
#
loop_
_entity.id
_entity.type
_entity.pdbx_description
1 polymer ?
#
loop_
_entity_poly.entity_id
_entity_poly.type
_entity_poly.pdbx_seq_one_letter_code
_entity_poly.pdbx_strand_id
1 'polypeptide(L)'
;MFALIYLLGPIPGINYTHTIDEYGQRAIQLMTTEVMRTPPFGIVSARYIGWDYYTIATRTYDWIWSALTADQRTQTANWLADSGSLVLSNWTLGMVSSPYFEGFYPWEIGLGFYNDGVRQDVAQALVDSFEKGMLNGRALDFQNWIARSNGGNSELGTYGLSHPYRHIISLDEWRTATGQNYFAEGTGIIDANFVRYYPQYILYRLKPSNPKVLLKWGEISSGVGFNGTGGGEDMMAILGEPLKIADPDMAALNRWFSTALNIIPPYDTDYSLFMRILFADKSVSPKSPQELNLPLTQFFEGIGMVIMRSGFNDLQDTAIAIGAPVYRIGGHDWYNGQFPLGFTIDKYGPLAFKHHGDKSEQIEHRQNIMRFTDPLATPDAGWVQGQGSSPSNMQDYTPSSKWYRGGVTRLETVENTGSYDYVFADVRRNYLTSRVSNYTRQYVYLRPQSLIDSDYIVIFDRTETTRPDILKRWEINMAYNPQINGAETQIQDGKWQYTGANQITITNDIDPDPYSKKISPEAHGKLFVRTLLPQSVTLEKNGGPGNEFMTDAGGVNQNINSDYKILNAAGALYVGTYFVDIIPAVPSLKDNFLHILQTADANNPAQSTAMTPTERIDGDMMVGAHIKDDTLGHKVVMFSKTEANQAHVEYSISTSQPVEHLIADLAPFGTYDVFQDGNKLATLSASEAGTISFNSTGGGSFNVSSNALPPTVVASAAPVSGNAPLSVSFTAVATDLDGTIQSYNWSFGDNTPNSTQQNPSHTYSLNGTYQTTVIVTDNSGLTATSIPITITVTLPPQVTASADVTSGQTPLTVNFTAIGQNIVSYLWNFGDGNTSTQQNPSHVYQNSGTYTVTVTGTDSIGKTTTDSLSIAVAGTLTTITVSPNVVFVLPNGTQQFSALGKDSVGNTIPISLTWAVSGGGMIDANGLFSAGTTEGTFTVSTTDGSISGTASITISSNIFENGLIGYWTLDEGAGQTAQDASGNGHQGTISGATWTMGKVRGALDFDGSNDYVNVGALPFNSFSSFTHSAWFKANTLNEYRRIISTQYSGGDDIRLWVDGRTLYYSLDDGTVSQVTTSFSDSSSWHHVAGTFDGSKIRLYLDGIEVGTPANDTFNFAGTNGTTYIGKQVGSSDSSIHFAGLIDDVRIYNRALSDAEIQTLFNPPQPPQQPPQITLTKTADKTEVTQGDTITYTILYKNEGASDAINVVITDPIPSGTVYVDKSATQGGAYNTNKNEIQWTIPTLAPNASGSVSFQAMVE
;
A
#
# COMPACT_ATOMS: atom_id res chain seq x y z
N MET A 1 -2.84 49.02 7.89
CA MET A 1 -3.57 50.15 7.26
C MET A 1 -2.66 51.19 6.61
N PHE A 2 -1.70 51.79 7.32
CA PHE A 2 -0.80 52.80 6.71
C PHE A 2 -0.06 52.31 5.45
N ALA A 3 0.48 51.09 5.49
CA ALA A 3 1.09 50.44 4.31
C ALA A 3 0.11 50.26 3.15
N LEU A 4 -1.15 49.94 3.43
CA LEU A 4 -2.19 49.79 2.40
C LEU A 4 -2.52 51.14 1.76
N ILE A 5 -2.64 52.20 2.56
CA ILE A 5 -2.88 53.57 2.06
C ILE A 5 -1.71 54.01 1.17
N TYR A 6 -0.48 53.67 1.57
CA TYR A 6 0.70 53.91 0.74
C TYR A 6 0.62 53.19 -0.61
N LEU A 7 0.31 51.89 -0.59
CA LEU A 7 0.21 51.06 -1.80
C LEU A 7 -0.90 51.52 -2.77
N LEU A 8 -2.10 51.79 -2.24
CA LEU A 8 -3.26 52.18 -3.06
C LEU A 8 -3.13 53.62 -3.60
N GLY A 9 -2.31 54.45 -2.96
CA GLY A 9 -2.25 55.88 -3.23
C GLY A 9 -3.53 56.62 -2.81
N PRO A 10 -3.73 57.86 -3.28
CA PRO A 10 -4.88 58.67 -2.88
C PRO A 10 -6.18 58.12 -3.49
N ILE A 11 -7.10 57.70 -2.64
CA ILE A 11 -8.43 57.21 -3.04
C ILE A 11 -9.36 58.42 -3.25
N PRO A 12 -10.04 58.53 -4.42
CA PRO A 12 -10.97 59.63 -4.68
C PRO A 12 -12.08 59.74 -3.64
N GLY A 13 -12.30 60.95 -3.11
CA GLY A 13 -13.35 61.26 -2.13
C GLY A 13 -12.97 61.03 -0.67
N ILE A 14 -11.76 60.55 -0.38
CA ILE A 14 -11.22 60.45 0.98
C ILE A 14 -10.29 61.64 1.25
N ASN A 15 -10.53 62.35 2.35
CA ASN A 15 -9.62 63.38 2.83
C ASN A 15 -8.57 62.74 3.74
N TYR A 16 -7.30 62.84 3.34
CA TYR A 16 -6.17 62.32 4.10
C TYR A 16 -5.61 63.40 5.02
N THR A 17 -5.27 63.03 6.26
CA THR A 17 -4.63 63.94 7.23
C THR A 17 -3.13 64.08 7.01
N HIS A 18 -2.53 63.19 6.21
CA HIS A 18 -1.12 63.15 5.86
C HIS A 18 -0.94 62.89 4.36
N THR A 19 0.22 63.20 3.83
CA THR A 19 0.63 62.79 2.48
C THR A 19 0.79 61.26 2.40
N ILE A 20 0.68 60.71 1.19
CA ILE A 20 0.85 59.26 0.96
C ILE A 20 2.23 58.78 1.42
N ASP A 21 3.29 59.54 1.13
CA ASP A 21 4.65 59.22 1.57
C ASP A 21 4.80 59.22 3.10
N GLU A 22 4.13 60.14 3.81
CA GLU A 22 4.12 60.15 5.28
C GLU A 22 3.47 58.89 5.86
N TYR A 23 2.43 58.34 5.21
CA TYR A 23 1.86 57.05 5.59
C TYR A 23 2.84 55.90 5.34
N GLY A 24 3.58 55.92 4.22
CA GLY A 24 4.66 54.97 3.94
C GLY A 24 5.75 55.02 5.02
N GLN A 25 6.26 56.20 5.35
CA GLN A 25 7.27 56.39 6.39
C GLN A 25 6.78 55.95 7.78
N ARG A 26 5.52 56.23 8.11
CA ARG A 26 4.92 55.77 9.38
C ARG A 26 4.78 54.25 9.42
N ALA A 27 4.46 53.60 8.29
CA ALA A 27 4.42 52.15 8.20
C ALA A 27 5.81 51.51 8.42
N ILE A 28 6.85 52.05 7.77
CA ILE A 28 8.24 51.61 7.97
C ILE A 28 8.65 51.74 9.43
N GLN A 29 8.34 52.89 10.05
CA GLN A 29 8.67 53.14 11.45
C GLN A 29 8.00 52.10 12.36
N LEU A 30 6.69 51.90 12.25
CA LEU A 30 5.96 50.96 13.13
C LEU A 30 6.39 49.51 12.92
N MET A 31 6.63 49.10 11.67
CA MET A 31 7.14 47.76 11.36
C MET A 31 8.49 47.52 12.03
N THR A 32 9.42 48.47 11.91
CA THR A 32 10.78 48.32 12.42
C THR A 32 10.88 48.52 13.94
N THR A 33 10.08 49.38 14.55
CA THR A 33 10.19 49.70 15.99
C THR A 33 9.26 48.92 16.90
N GLU A 34 8.09 48.51 16.40
CA GLU A 34 7.06 47.83 17.23
C GLU A 34 6.95 46.34 16.88
N VAL A 35 6.84 46.01 15.59
CA VAL A 35 6.57 44.63 15.14
C VAL A 35 7.84 43.78 15.22
N MET A 36 8.92 44.22 14.58
CA MET A 36 10.19 43.47 14.53
C MET A 36 10.96 43.45 15.87
N ARG A 37 10.59 44.30 16.84
CA ARG A 37 11.20 44.31 18.18
C ARG A 37 10.72 43.14 19.05
N THR A 38 9.63 42.49 18.65
CA THR A 38 9.09 41.33 19.35
C THR A 38 9.92 40.09 18.96
N PRO A 39 10.53 39.36 19.92
CA PRO A 39 11.33 38.17 19.61
C PRO A 39 10.45 37.09 18.94
N PRO A 40 11.03 36.24 18.05
CA PRO A 40 10.33 35.07 17.52
C PRO A 40 9.84 34.19 18.69
N PHE A 41 8.53 33.97 18.82
CA PHE A 41 7.94 33.38 20.03
C PHE A 41 8.20 31.88 20.15
N GLY A 42 9.01 31.48 21.14
CA GLY A 42 9.01 30.11 21.67
C GLY A 42 7.70 29.83 22.44
N ILE A 43 6.98 28.78 22.03
CA ILE A 43 5.65 28.33 22.52
C ILE A 43 5.57 28.33 24.06
N VAL A 44 4.52 28.91 24.68
CA VAL A 44 3.54 28.18 25.57
C VAL A 44 2.21 28.93 25.88
N SER A 45 2.05 30.25 25.67
CA SER A 45 0.74 30.91 25.98
C SER A 45 0.27 32.00 25.02
N ALA A 46 1.06 32.33 23.99
CA ALA A 46 0.78 33.41 23.03
C ALA A 46 0.60 32.91 21.58
N ARG A 47 0.05 31.68 21.39
CA ARG A 47 -0.13 31.06 20.06
C ARG A 47 -0.87 31.96 19.06
N TYR A 48 -1.93 32.62 19.51
CA TYR A 48 -2.78 33.48 18.66
C TYR A 48 -2.17 34.85 18.37
N ILE A 49 -1.42 35.42 19.33
CA ILE A 49 -0.90 36.78 19.23
C ILE A 49 0.27 36.84 18.24
N GLY A 50 1.17 35.84 18.26
CA GLY A 50 2.35 35.82 17.38
C GLY A 50 2.02 35.76 15.88
N TRP A 51 0.95 35.05 15.50
CA TRP A 51 0.56 34.84 14.10
C TRP A 51 0.08 36.12 13.40
N ASP A 52 -0.67 36.98 14.10
CA ASP A 52 -1.10 38.28 13.56
C ASP A 52 0.09 39.22 13.31
N TYR A 53 1.11 39.21 14.17
CA TYR A 53 2.32 40.03 13.99
C TYR A 53 3.14 39.62 12.76
N TYR A 54 3.31 38.32 12.50
CA TYR A 54 4.02 37.82 11.31
C TYR A 54 3.27 38.19 10.03
N THR A 55 1.94 38.08 10.03
CA THR A 55 1.07 38.48 8.92
C THR A 55 1.20 39.97 8.60
N ILE A 56 1.06 40.80 9.63
CA ILE A 56 1.13 42.25 9.51
C ILE A 56 2.52 42.66 9.01
N ALA A 57 3.59 42.06 9.53
CA ALA A 57 4.96 42.31 9.08
C ALA A 57 5.15 41.95 7.61
N THR A 58 4.73 40.74 7.21
CA THR A 58 4.90 40.21 5.85
C THR A 58 4.18 41.08 4.83
N ARG A 59 2.89 41.38 5.04
CA ARG A 59 2.10 42.24 4.13
C ARG A 59 2.61 43.68 4.10
N THR A 60 2.98 44.21 5.27
CA THR A 60 3.54 45.57 5.36
C THR A 60 4.84 45.67 4.58
N TYR A 61 5.71 44.66 4.73
CA TYR A 61 6.98 44.57 4.04
C TYR A 61 6.81 44.52 2.52
N ASP A 62 5.94 43.65 2.03
CA ASP A 62 5.59 43.53 0.60
C ASP A 62 5.07 44.86 0.03
N TRP A 63 4.08 45.47 0.68
CA TRP A 63 3.42 46.68 0.15
C TRP A 63 4.27 47.95 0.20
N ILE A 64 5.21 48.05 1.13
CA ILE A 64 6.12 49.19 1.22
C ILE A 64 7.52 48.85 0.70
N TRP A 65 7.71 47.69 0.07
CA TRP A 65 9.02 47.18 -0.32
C TRP A 65 9.83 48.20 -1.12
N SER A 66 9.18 48.91 -2.05
CA SER A 66 9.81 49.95 -2.88
C SER A 66 10.25 51.19 -2.09
N ALA A 67 9.71 51.40 -0.90
CA ALA A 67 10.04 52.52 -0.01
C ALA A 67 11.15 52.19 0.99
N LEU A 68 11.54 50.92 1.13
CA LEU A 68 12.56 50.46 2.06
C LEU A 68 13.97 50.62 1.50
N THR A 69 14.92 50.97 2.37
CA THR A 69 16.35 50.91 2.03
C THR A 69 16.84 49.46 1.91
N ALA A 70 18.00 49.24 1.28
CA ALA A 70 18.59 47.90 1.19
C ALA A 70 18.85 47.25 2.56
N ASP A 71 19.29 48.05 3.55
CA ASP A 71 19.52 47.58 4.92
C ASP A 71 18.22 47.22 5.63
N GLN A 72 17.17 48.03 5.46
CA GLN A 72 15.84 47.73 6.00
C GLN A 72 15.29 46.46 5.37
N ARG A 73 15.43 46.28 4.04
CA ARG A 73 15.02 45.05 3.35
C ARG A 73 15.71 43.83 3.90
N THR A 74 17.03 43.90 4.08
CA THR A 74 17.83 42.80 4.60
C THR A 74 17.47 42.45 6.05
N GLN A 75 17.25 43.45 6.91
CA GLN A 75 16.88 43.24 8.30
C GLN A 75 15.49 42.60 8.43
N THR A 76 14.52 43.09 7.66
CA THR A 76 13.16 42.55 7.69
C THR A 76 13.10 41.13 7.11
N ALA A 77 13.77 40.86 5.98
CA ALA A 77 13.82 39.52 5.38
C ALA A 77 14.47 38.48 6.33
N ASN A 78 15.54 38.83 7.04
CA ASN A 78 16.13 37.92 8.04
C ASN A 78 15.18 37.64 9.21
N TRP A 79 14.49 38.67 9.72
CA TRP A 79 13.50 38.50 10.79
C TRP A 79 12.32 37.63 10.35
N LEU A 80 11.84 37.79 9.11
CA LEU A 80 10.81 36.95 8.52
C LEU A 80 11.28 35.51 8.35
N ALA A 81 12.52 35.29 7.88
CA ALA A 81 13.09 33.96 7.71
C ALA A 81 13.24 33.20 9.06
N ASP A 82 13.69 33.88 10.12
CA ASP A 82 13.80 33.29 11.46
C ASP A 82 12.43 32.95 12.05
N SER A 83 11.47 33.87 11.90
CA SER A 83 10.09 33.69 12.35
C SER A 83 9.40 32.56 11.60
N GLY A 84 9.52 32.53 10.27
CA GLY A 84 8.91 31.49 9.43
C GLY A 84 9.49 30.10 9.70
N SER A 85 10.80 29.98 9.94
CA SER A 85 11.43 28.70 10.30
C SER A 85 10.89 28.14 11.61
N LEU A 86 10.59 29.02 12.58
CA LEU A 86 9.99 28.64 13.86
C LEU A 86 8.53 28.21 13.69
N VAL A 87 7.77 28.86 12.81
CA VAL A 87 6.41 28.44 12.48
C VAL A 87 6.42 27.08 11.79
N LEU A 88 7.26 26.89 10.76
CA LEU A 88 7.35 25.66 9.98
C LEU A 88 7.76 24.45 10.83
N SER A 89 8.71 24.60 11.74
CA SER A 89 9.17 23.50 12.63
C SER A 89 8.14 23.05 13.66
N ASN A 90 7.19 23.92 14.02
CA ASN A 90 6.12 23.60 14.96
C ASN A 90 4.79 23.23 14.25
N TRP A 91 4.78 23.26 12.92
CA TRP A 91 3.62 22.93 12.12
C TRP A 91 3.46 21.40 12.05
N THR A 92 2.59 20.86 12.89
CA THR A 92 2.27 19.43 12.91
C THR A 92 1.06 19.15 12.03
N LEU A 93 1.26 18.38 10.95
CA LEU A 93 0.24 18.03 9.95
C LEU A 93 -0.72 16.96 10.50
N GLY A 94 -1.59 17.33 11.44
CA GLY A 94 -2.77 16.55 11.78
C GLY A 94 -3.88 16.81 10.75
N MET A 95 -4.60 15.77 10.30
CA MET A 95 -5.69 15.91 9.30
C MET A 95 -6.80 16.88 9.72
N VAL A 96 -7.04 17.04 11.03
CA VAL A 96 -8.24 17.70 11.57
C VAL A 96 -7.92 18.46 12.87
N SER A 97 -6.76 19.09 12.99
CA SER A 97 -6.36 19.79 14.23
C SER A 97 -6.66 21.29 14.16
N SER A 98 -7.18 21.88 15.25
CA SER A 98 -7.48 23.32 15.33
C SER A 98 -6.29 24.24 14.99
N PRO A 99 -5.00 23.90 15.24
CA PRO A 99 -3.87 24.74 14.84
C PRO A 99 -3.76 24.99 13.33
N TYR A 100 -4.34 24.13 12.49
CA TYR A 100 -4.32 24.28 11.03
C TYR A 100 -5.41 25.26 10.56
N PHE A 101 -6.55 25.27 11.24
CA PHE A 101 -7.69 26.15 10.97
C PHE A 101 -7.56 27.54 11.64
N GLU A 102 -6.81 27.60 12.74
CA GLU A 102 -6.73 28.75 13.64
C GLU A 102 -5.64 29.77 13.28
N GLY A 103 -4.75 29.52 12.31
CA GLY A 103 -3.85 30.58 11.85
C GLY A 103 -2.73 30.24 10.86
N PHE A 104 -2.12 31.35 10.43
CA PHE A 104 -1.16 31.63 9.36
C PHE A 104 -0.30 30.47 8.85
N TYR A 105 -0.25 30.36 7.52
CA TYR A 105 0.54 29.35 6.86
C TYR A 105 1.99 29.82 6.64
N PRO A 106 3.00 28.95 6.83
CA PRO A 106 4.39 29.33 6.65
C PRO A 106 4.71 29.89 5.25
N TRP A 107 3.97 29.47 4.22
CA TRP A 107 4.15 29.95 2.84
C TRP A 107 3.87 31.43 2.65
N GLU A 108 2.91 32.01 3.38
CA GLU A 108 2.58 33.43 3.26
C GLU A 108 3.78 34.29 3.69
N ILE A 109 4.48 33.89 4.77
CA ILE A 109 5.76 34.49 5.20
C ILE A 109 6.80 34.35 4.09
N GLY A 110 6.94 33.14 3.54
CA GLY A 110 7.90 32.83 2.47
C GLY A 110 7.74 33.73 1.26
N LEU A 111 6.50 33.95 0.80
CA LEU A 111 6.21 34.82 -0.35
C LEU A 111 6.65 36.26 -0.13
N GLY A 112 6.46 36.81 1.08
CA GLY A 112 6.74 38.22 1.34
C GLY A 112 8.20 38.64 1.15
N PHE A 113 9.16 37.71 1.23
CA PHE A 113 10.58 37.97 0.98
C PHE A 113 11.18 37.03 -0.09
N TYR A 114 10.32 36.37 -0.86
CA TYR A 114 10.72 35.51 -1.95
C TYR A 114 11.41 36.35 -3.04
N ASN A 115 12.56 35.90 -3.54
CA ASN A 115 13.43 36.64 -4.48
C ASN A 115 14.15 37.90 -3.97
N ASP A 116 14.12 38.23 -2.68
CA ASP A 116 14.93 39.34 -2.12
C ASP A 116 16.45 39.09 -2.06
N GLY A 117 16.90 37.88 -2.41
CA GLY A 117 18.31 37.47 -2.35
C GLY A 117 18.82 37.19 -0.93
N VAL A 118 17.98 37.34 0.09
CA VAL A 118 18.27 37.01 1.49
C VAL A 118 17.61 35.67 1.82
N ARG A 119 18.37 34.71 2.40
CA ARG A 119 17.85 33.43 2.94
C ARG A 119 16.86 32.73 2.00
N GLN A 120 17.19 32.68 0.70
CA GLN A 120 16.28 32.20 -0.34
C GLN A 120 15.93 30.72 -0.22
N ASP A 121 16.83 29.93 0.35
CA ASP A 121 16.59 28.54 0.74
C ASP A 121 15.45 28.42 1.77
N VAL A 122 15.42 29.32 2.76
CA VAL A 122 14.34 29.39 3.76
C VAL A 122 13.06 29.92 3.14
N ALA A 123 13.13 30.97 2.31
CA ALA A 123 11.97 31.49 1.59
C ALA A 123 11.30 30.39 0.75
N GLN A 124 12.09 29.61 0.00
CA GLN A 124 11.61 28.49 -0.80
C GLN A 124 11.01 27.39 0.09
N ALA A 125 11.69 26.97 1.15
CA ALA A 125 11.17 25.93 2.05
C ALA A 125 9.83 26.33 2.70
N LEU A 126 9.65 27.61 2.98
CA LEU A 126 8.40 28.17 3.46
C LEU A 126 7.33 28.16 2.36
N VAL A 127 7.62 28.62 1.14
CA VAL A 127 6.67 28.58 0.01
C VAL A 127 6.24 27.14 -0.31
N ASP A 128 7.17 26.19 -0.36
CA ASP A 128 6.91 24.76 -0.59
C ASP A 128 5.98 24.14 0.48
N SER A 129 5.86 24.78 1.64
CA SER A 129 4.93 24.33 2.69
C SER A 129 3.46 24.43 2.25
N PHE A 130 3.12 25.31 1.29
CA PHE A 130 1.78 25.37 0.69
C PHE A 130 1.47 24.08 -0.05
N GLU A 131 2.34 23.67 -0.97
CA GLU A 131 2.14 22.44 -1.74
C GLU A 131 2.12 21.21 -0.83
N LYS A 132 2.96 21.16 0.22
CA LYS A 132 3.02 20.02 1.14
C LYS A 132 1.83 19.93 2.11
N GLY A 133 1.33 21.06 2.60
CA GLY A 133 0.28 21.09 3.61
C GLY A 133 -1.12 21.28 3.02
N MET A 134 -1.27 22.21 2.07
CA MET A 134 -2.55 22.51 1.41
C MET A 134 -2.79 21.55 0.25
N LEU A 135 -1.95 21.51 -0.78
CA LEU A 135 -2.32 20.80 -2.04
C LEU A 135 -2.11 19.28 -1.99
N ASN A 136 -0.97 18.83 -1.49
CA ASN A 136 -0.59 17.42 -1.36
C ASN A 136 -0.77 16.90 0.08
N GLY A 137 -1.30 17.76 0.97
CA GLY A 137 -1.54 17.44 2.36
C GLY A 137 -2.93 16.86 2.57
N ARG A 138 -3.09 16.12 3.67
CA ARG A 138 -4.29 15.32 3.98
C ARG A 138 -5.54 16.15 4.32
N ALA A 139 -5.42 17.48 4.42
CA ALA A 139 -6.48 18.39 4.84
C ALA A 139 -7.37 18.85 3.67
N LEU A 140 -6.79 19.18 2.52
CA LEU A 140 -7.56 19.59 1.35
C LEU A 140 -8.32 18.42 0.75
N ASP A 141 -7.67 17.28 0.69
CA ASP A 141 -8.28 15.98 0.50
C ASP A 141 -9.52 15.80 1.40
N PHE A 142 -9.40 16.08 2.70
CA PHE A 142 -10.48 15.96 3.66
C PHE A 142 -11.63 16.94 3.45
N GLN A 143 -11.34 18.23 3.21
CA GLN A 143 -12.36 19.20 2.88
C GLN A 143 -13.04 18.88 1.55
N ASN A 144 -12.29 18.39 0.57
CA ASN A 144 -12.83 17.93 -0.71
C ASN A 144 -13.75 16.73 -0.52
N TRP A 145 -13.41 15.79 0.35
CA TRP A 145 -14.25 14.65 0.66
C TRP A 145 -15.58 15.07 1.31
N ILE A 146 -15.54 16.00 2.27
CA ILE A 146 -16.76 16.59 2.85
C ILE A 146 -17.56 17.33 1.77
N ALA A 147 -16.89 18.16 0.97
CA ALA A 147 -17.53 19.02 -0.01
C ALA A 147 -18.15 18.27 -1.21
N ARG A 148 -17.55 17.16 -1.64
CA ARG A 148 -18.10 16.28 -2.70
C ARG A 148 -19.40 15.59 -2.27
N SER A 149 -19.71 15.61 -0.98
CA SER A 149 -20.92 15.02 -0.40
C SER A 149 -21.93 16.13 -0.07
N ASN A 150 -22.34 16.91 -1.08
CA ASN A 150 -23.32 18.01 -0.96
C ASN A 150 -22.95 19.12 0.07
N GLY A 151 -21.66 19.32 0.31
CA GLY A 151 -21.15 20.43 1.13
C GLY A 151 -21.17 20.20 2.65
N GLY A 152 -20.82 21.26 3.38
CA GLY A 152 -20.65 21.27 4.84
C GLY A 152 -19.27 21.80 5.23
N ASN A 153 -18.98 21.79 6.53
CA ASN A 153 -17.64 22.12 7.04
C ASN A 153 -17.25 21.08 8.09
N SER A 154 -16.00 20.62 8.04
CA SER A 154 -15.42 19.72 9.06
C SER A 154 -15.52 20.22 10.49
N GLU A 155 -15.81 21.50 10.68
CA GLU A 155 -16.06 22.10 11.98
C GLU A 155 -17.48 22.64 12.11
N LEU A 156 -18.01 22.53 13.33
CA LEU A 156 -19.36 22.91 13.67
C LEU A 156 -19.38 24.17 14.55
N GLY A 157 -20.58 24.68 14.83
CA GLY A 157 -20.76 25.84 15.70
C GLY A 157 -20.15 27.12 15.14
N THR A 158 -19.58 27.92 16.04
CA THR A 158 -18.97 29.21 15.69
C THR A 158 -17.70 29.03 14.84
N TYR A 159 -16.89 28.00 15.11
CA TYR A 159 -15.70 27.66 14.32
C TYR A 159 -16.03 27.21 12.90
N GLY A 160 -17.20 26.57 12.78
CA GLY A 160 -17.83 26.23 11.51
C GLY A 160 -18.02 27.41 10.54
N LEU A 161 -18.04 28.64 11.05
CA LEU A 161 -18.22 29.90 10.32
C LEU A 161 -16.91 30.70 10.17
N SER A 162 -15.89 30.41 10.99
CA SER A 162 -14.66 31.22 11.03
C SER A 162 -13.47 30.56 10.35
N HIS A 163 -13.43 29.25 10.26
CA HIS A 163 -12.24 28.55 9.77
C HIS A 163 -12.24 28.32 8.26
N PRO A 164 -13.36 27.95 7.60
CA PRO A 164 -13.41 27.78 6.14
C PRO A 164 -13.00 29.02 5.35
N TYR A 165 -13.45 30.21 5.78
CA TYR A 165 -13.17 31.43 5.03
C TYR A 165 -11.66 31.68 4.93
N ARG A 166 -10.88 31.28 5.95
CA ARG A 166 -9.42 31.45 5.95
C ARG A 166 -8.76 30.59 4.89
N HIS A 167 -9.21 29.36 4.71
CA HIS A 167 -8.75 28.51 3.61
C HIS A 167 -9.08 29.12 2.24
N ILE A 168 -10.32 29.60 2.08
CA ILE A 168 -10.77 30.23 0.84
C ILE A 168 -9.92 31.47 0.53
N ILE A 169 -9.64 32.31 1.53
CA ILE A 169 -8.76 33.48 1.36
C ILE A 169 -7.34 33.06 1.02
N SER A 170 -6.73 32.12 1.75
CA SER A 170 -5.36 31.67 1.49
C SER A 170 -5.19 31.06 0.08
N LEU A 171 -6.21 30.36 -0.43
CA LEU A 171 -6.22 29.87 -1.81
C LEU A 171 -6.32 30.99 -2.84
N ASP A 172 -7.09 32.03 -2.54
CA ASP A 172 -7.20 33.21 -3.41
C ASP A 172 -5.93 34.08 -3.39
N GLU A 173 -5.28 34.18 -2.23
CA GLU A 173 -3.97 34.81 -2.09
C GLU A 173 -2.91 34.05 -2.91
N TRP A 174 -2.89 32.71 -2.83
CA TRP A 174 -2.01 31.90 -3.68
C TRP A 174 -2.29 32.09 -5.17
N ARG A 175 -3.58 32.11 -5.56
CA ARG A 175 -3.99 32.39 -6.94
C ARG A 175 -3.49 33.75 -7.40
N THR A 176 -3.59 34.76 -6.55
CA THR A 176 -3.15 36.13 -6.85
C THR A 176 -1.62 36.19 -6.97
N ALA A 177 -0.89 35.49 -6.09
CA ALA A 177 0.57 35.49 -6.09
C ALA A 177 1.18 34.69 -7.25
N THR A 178 0.57 33.58 -7.65
CA THR A 178 1.17 32.62 -8.59
C THR A 178 0.45 32.55 -9.94
N GLY A 179 -0.77 33.08 -10.04
CA GLY A 179 -1.67 32.88 -11.18
C GLY A 179 -2.36 31.52 -11.23
N GLN A 180 -2.06 30.58 -10.30
CA GLN A 180 -2.67 29.26 -10.28
C GLN A 180 -4.06 29.29 -9.65
N ASN A 181 -5.10 28.99 -10.43
CA ASN A 181 -6.48 29.04 -9.95
C ASN A 181 -6.99 27.67 -9.50
N TYR A 182 -7.01 27.44 -8.18
CA TYR A 182 -7.52 26.23 -7.57
C TYR A 182 -9.04 26.23 -7.36
N PHE A 183 -9.75 27.32 -7.67
CA PHE A 183 -11.21 27.36 -7.61
C PHE A 183 -11.89 26.88 -8.90
N ALA A 184 -11.12 26.65 -9.97
CA ALA A 184 -11.69 26.21 -11.24
C ALA A 184 -12.16 24.75 -11.18
N GLU A 185 -13.33 24.48 -11.76
CA GLU A 185 -13.86 23.12 -11.91
C GLU A 185 -12.86 22.22 -12.66
N GLY A 186 -12.75 20.96 -12.24
CA GLY A 186 -11.94 19.94 -12.93
C GLY A 186 -10.42 19.97 -12.63
N THR A 187 -9.95 20.85 -11.74
CA THR A 187 -8.53 20.91 -11.33
C THR A 187 -8.10 19.77 -10.39
N GLY A 188 -9.05 18.99 -9.87
CA GLY A 188 -8.80 17.81 -9.03
C GLY A 188 -8.33 18.11 -7.60
N ILE A 189 -7.85 19.34 -7.33
CA ILE A 189 -7.23 19.73 -6.06
C ILE A 189 -8.19 20.49 -5.15
N ILE A 190 -9.21 21.18 -5.67
CA ILE A 190 -10.38 21.59 -4.90
C ILE A 190 -11.55 21.48 -5.85
N ASP A 191 -12.51 20.64 -5.52
CA ASP A 191 -13.77 20.75 -6.24
C ASP A 191 -14.38 22.08 -5.76
N ALA A 192 -14.67 23.01 -6.68
CA ALA A 192 -15.24 24.34 -6.39
C ALA A 192 -16.42 24.28 -5.39
N ASN A 193 -17.04 23.10 -5.27
CA ASN A 193 -17.97 22.65 -4.25
C ASN A 193 -17.72 23.17 -2.83
N PHE A 194 -16.51 23.10 -2.25
CA PHE A 194 -16.32 23.58 -0.86
C PHE A 194 -16.64 25.08 -0.75
N VAL A 195 -16.10 25.86 -1.69
CA VAL A 195 -16.30 27.31 -1.79
C VAL A 195 -17.75 27.63 -2.16
N ARG A 196 -18.35 26.84 -3.05
CA ARG A 196 -19.73 26.95 -3.52
C ARG A 196 -20.77 26.69 -2.43
N TYR A 197 -20.61 25.63 -1.62
CA TYR A 197 -21.59 25.26 -0.61
C TYR A 197 -21.45 26.05 0.69
N TYR A 198 -20.37 26.79 0.88
CA TYR A 198 -20.13 27.54 2.11
C TYR A 198 -21.20 28.63 2.38
N PRO A 199 -21.60 29.48 1.41
CA PRO A 199 -22.73 30.39 1.59
C PRO A 199 -24.06 29.70 1.88
N GLN A 200 -24.31 28.52 1.30
CA GLN A 200 -25.52 27.74 1.59
C GLN A 200 -25.49 27.21 3.03
N TYR A 201 -24.39 26.61 3.47
CA TYR A 201 -24.21 26.16 4.86
C TYR A 201 -24.50 27.24 5.91
N ILE A 202 -24.22 28.50 5.57
CA ILE A 202 -24.60 29.66 6.38
C ILE A 202 -26.10 29.94 6.26
N LEU A 203 -26.61 30.14 5.03
CA LEU A 203 -28.00 30.49 4.74
C LEU A 203 -28.99 29.60 5.49
N TYR A 204 -28.83 28.28 5.38
CA TYR A 204 -29.80 27.34 5.94
C TYR A 204 -29.86 27.40 7.46
N ARG A 205 -28.80 27.84 8.14
CA ARG A 205 -28.76 28.02 9.60
C ARG A 205 -29.17 29.41 10.06
N LEU A 206 -29.40 30.35 9.14
CA LEU A 206 -29.64 31.75 9.44
C LEU A 206 -31.14 32.08 9.47
N LYS A 207 -31.57 32.79 10.53
CA LYS A 207 -32.87 33.45 10.64
C LYS A 207 -32.69 34.97 10.55
N PRO A 208 -33.37 35.64 9.60
CA PRO A 208 -33.20 37.07 9.36
C PRO A 208 -33.96 37.97 10.36
N SER A 209 -34.20 37.54 11.60
CA SER A 209 -34.89 38.30 12.66
C SER A 209 -34.10 39.52 13.18
N ASN A 210 -34.65 40.31 14.11
CA ASN A 210 -33.88 41.33 14.85
C ASN A 210 -33.96 41.10 16.37
N PRO A 211 -32.85 40.76 17.05
CA PRO A 211 -31.53 40.45 16.49
C PRO A 211 -31.61 39.22 15.58
N LYS A 212 -30.72 39.17 14.60
CA LYS A 212 -30.58 38.03 13.68
C LYS A 212 -30.19 36.80 14.52
N VAL A 213 -30.73 35.62 14.19
CA VAL A 213 -30.49 34.39 14.96
C VAL A 213 -29.81 33.37 14.07
N LEU A 214 -28.72 32.78 14.54
CA LEU A 214 -28.08 31.65 13.89
C LEU A 214 -28.38 30.38 14.69
N LEU A 215 -28.83 29.34 14.00
CA LEU A 215 -28.95 27.99 14.52
C LEU A 215 -27.54 27.42 14.75
N LYS A 216 -27.00 27.65 15.96
CA LYS A 216 -25.70 27.11 16.37
C LYS A 216 -25.78 25.61 16.63
N TRP A 217 -24.69 24.92 16.30
CA TRP A 217 -24.50 23.48 16.48
C TRP A 217 -23.31 23.26 17.41
N GLY A 218 -23.47 22.49 18.50
CA GLY A 218 -22.35 22.10 19.38
C GLY A 218 -21.93 23.11 20.47
N GLU A 219 -22.66 24.22 20.66
CA GLU A 219 -22.39 25.21 21.72
C GLU A 219 -23.63 25.44 22.61
N ILE A 220 -23.42 25.93 23.84
CA ILE A 220 -24.39 26.10 24.96
C ILE A 220 -25.53 27.11 24.65
N SER A 221 -25.57 27.70 23.45
CA SER A 221 -26.50 28.78 23.11
C SER A 221 -27.12 28.62 21.71
N SER A 222 -28.43 28.80 21.62
CA SER A 222 -29.09 29.22 20.39
C SER A 222 -29.30 30.73 20.45
N GLY A 223 -29.03 31.46 19.36
CA GLY A 223 -29.26 32.90 19.30
C GLY A 223 -28.37 33.70 20.25
N VAL A 224 -27.06 33.76 19.98
CA VAL A 224 -26.33 34.98 20.35
C VAL A 224 -26.82 36.05 19.36
N GLY A 225 -27.13 37.26 19.83
CA GLY A 225 -27.30 38.35 18.87
C GLY A 225 -26.00 38.48 18.07
N PHE A 226 -26.08 38.87 16.80
CA PHE A 226 -24.93 39.15 15.90
C PHE A 226 -23.90 40.18 16.44
N ASN A 227 -24.04 40.60 17.71
CA ASN A 227 -23.20 41.54 18.43
C ASN A 227 -22.37 40.87 19.56
N GLY A 228 -22.43 39.55 19.72
CA GLY A 228 -21.74 38.83 20.81
C GLY A 228 -20.36 38.31 20.40
N THR A 229 -19.31 39.10 20.67
CA THR A 229 -17.85 38.81 20.86
C THR A 229 -17.10 37.63 20.18
N GLY A 230 -17.72 36.76 19.40
CA GLY A 230 -17.08 35.64 18.69
C GLY A 230 -16.87 35.98 17.21
N GLY A 231 -15.64 36.36 16.84
CA GLY A 231 -15.27 36.92 15.52
C GLY A 231 -15.46 36.04 14.26
N GLY A 232 -16.25 34.96 14.31
CA GLY A 232 -16.61 34.15 13.14
C GLY A 232 -17.84 34.68 12.38
N GLU A 233 -18.75 35.33 13.09
CA GLU A 233 -20.04 35.80 12.56
C GLU A 233 -19.86 37.03 11.65
N ASP A 234 -18.76 37.76 11.84
CA ASP A 234 -18.42 39.02 11.17
C ASP A 234 -17.94 38.87 9.71
N MET A 235 -17.49 37.66 9.34
CA MET A 235 -16.74 37.37 8.11
C MET A 235 -17.57 36.65 7.04
N MET A 236 -18.86 36.43 7.28
CA MET A 236 -19.78 35.78 6.33
C MET A 236 -20.09 36.62 5.08
N ALA A 237 -19.55 37.84 4.98
CA ALA A 237 -19.87 38.82 3.96
C ALA A 237 -18.67 39.23 3.07
N ILE A 238 -17.50 38.60 3.23
CA ILE A 238 -16.24 39.10 2.65
C ILE A 238 -15.63 38.23 1.54
N LEU A 239 -16.27 37.15 1.11
CA LEU A 239 -15.70 36.22 0.11
C LEU A 239 -16.04 36.56 -1.35
N GLY A 240 -16.19 37.84 -1.70
CA GLY A 240 -16.75 38.28 -2.99
C GLY A 240 -15.98 37.77 -4.22
N GLU A 241 -14.71 38.12 -4.35
CA GLU A 241 -13.88 37.68 -5.50
C GLU A 241 -13.64 36.16 -5.53
N PRO A 242 -13.25 35.48 -4.43
CA PRO A 242 -13.09 34.03 -4.43
C PRO A 242 -14.37 33.28 -4.83
N LEU A 243 -15.54 33.71 -4.31
CA LEU A 243 -16.82 33.10 -4.68
C LEU A 243 -17.19 33.38 -6.13
N LYS A 244 -16.97 34.59 -6.63
CA LYS A 244 -17.35 34.93 -8.01
C LYS A 244 -16.62 34.08 -9.04
N ILE A 245 -15.37 33.73 -8.74
CA ILE A 245 -14.55 32.87 -9.58
C ILE A 245 -15.04 31.42 -9.54
N ALA A 246 -15.49 30.96 -8.37
CA ALA A 246 -16.00 29.60 -8.18
C ALA A 246 -17.45 29.44 -8.68
N ASP A 247 -18.36 30.29 -8.22
CA ASP A 247 -19.79 30.31 -8.52
C ASP A 247 -20.36 31.74 -8.35
N PRO A 248 -20.65 32.46 -9.46
CA PRO A 248 -21.22 33.82 -9.43
C PRO A 248 -22.55 33.95 -8.69
N ASP A 249 -23.38 32.90 -8.66
CA ASP A 249 -24.65 32.92 -7.95
C ASP A 249 -24.44 32.82 -6.44
N MET A 250 -23.45 32.05 -5.99
CA MET A 250 -23.04 32.02 -4.58
C MET A 250 -22.36 33.33 -4.15
N ALA A 251 -21.64 33.99 -5.05
CA ALA A 251 -21.14 35.35 -4.81
C ALA A 251 -22.29 36.35 -4.66
N ALA A 252 -23.35 36.24 -5.47
CA ALA A 252 -24.55 37.06 -5.37
C ALA A 252 -25.34 36.80 -4.08
N LEU A 253 -25.43 35.55 -3.63
CA LEU A 253 -26.02 35.17 -2.33
C LEU A 253 -25.23 35.77 -1.17
N ASN A 254 -23.90 35.62 -1.19
CA ASN A 254 -23.00 36.19 -0.19
C ASN A 254 -23.13 37.73 -0.14
N ARG A 255 -23.27 38.37 -1.31
CA ARG A 255 -23.55 39.81 -1.39
C ARG A 255 -24.88 40.16 -0.75
N TRP A 256 -25.93 39.38 -0.99
CA TRP A 256 -27.25 39.58 -0.38
C TRP A 256 -27.22 39.51 1.14
N PHE A 257 -26.45 38.61 1.76
CA PHE A 257 -26.24 38.60 3.23
C PHE A 257 -25.73 39.97 3.73
N SER A 258 -24.77 40.55 3.02
CA SER A 258 -24.15 41.82 3.41
C SER A 258 -25.06 43.03 3.22
N THR A 259 -25.86 43.06 2.15
CA THR A 259 -26.64 44.25 1.76
C THR A 259 -28.09 44.22 2.22
N ALA A 260 -28.76 43.07 2.14
CA ALA A 260 -30.18 42.93 2.42
C ALA A 260 -30.45 42.51 3.87
N LEU A 261 -29.63 41.62 4.42
CA LEU A 261 -29.77 41.19 5.82
C LEU A 261 -29.03 42.08 6.81
N ASN A 262 -28.23 43.04 6.32
CA ASN A 262 -27.40 43.93 7.14
C ASN A 262 -26.57 43.16 8.19
N ILE A 263 -26.03 41.99 7.80
CA ILE A 263 -25.13 41.15 8.62
C ILE A 263 -23.73 41.78 8.63
N ILE A 264 -23.69 43.08 8.87
CA ILE A 264 -22.49 43.88 8.98
C ILE A 264 -22.26 44.11 10.48
N PRO A 265 -21.09 43.75 11.03
CA PRO A 265 -20.81 43.96 12.45
C PRO A 265 -20.86 45.45 12.80
N PRO A 266 -21.30 45.79 14.02
CA PRO A 266 -21.06 47.11 14.61
C PRO A 266 -19.63 47.28 15.15
N TYR A 267 -18.82 46.21 15.20
CA TYR A 267 -17.44 46.24 15.72
C TYR A 267 -16.42 46.18 14.58
N ASP A 268 -16.02 47.36 14.09
CA ASP A 268 -14.84 47.53 13.23
C ASP A 268 -13.58 47.21 14.04
N THR A 269 -13.13 45.95 14.05
CA THR A 269 -11.70 45.71 14.23
C THR A 269 -11.01 46.10 12.93
N ASP A 270 -9.87 46.79 13.00
CA ASP A 270 -9.11 47.25 11.82
C ASP A 270 -8.86 46.12 10.78
N TYR A 271 -8.79 44.87 11.23
CA TYR A 271 -8.62 43.67 10.42
C TYR A 271 -9.85 43.32 9.55
N SER A 272 -11.06 43.39 10.13
CA SER A 272 -12.31 43.09 9.42
C SER A 272 -12.60 44.10 8.30
N LEU A 273 -12.34 45.38 8.56
CA LEU A 273 -12.44 46.46 7.59
C LEU A 273 -11.40 46.30 6.47
N PHE A 274 -10.19 45.89 6.82
CA PHE A 274 -9.14 45.58 5.87
C PHE A 274 -9.53 44.45 4.91
N MET A 275 -10.02 43.32 5.42
CA MET A 275 -10.44 42.19 4.59
C MET A 275 -11.59 42.55 3.65
N ARG A 276 -12.52 43.42 4.09
CA ARG A 276 -13.58 43.96 3.23
C ARG A 276 -13.05 44.77 2.07
N ILE A 277 -12.01 45.58 2.28
CA ILE A 277 -11.44 46.39 1.19
C ILE A 277 -10.84 45.49 0.10
N LEU A 278 -10.20 44.39 0.50
CA LEU A 278 -9.53 43.50 -0.44
C LEU A 278 -10.48 42.52 -1.14
N PHE A 279 -11.39 41.89 -0.40
CA PHE A 279 -12.14 40.73 -0.90
C PHE A 279 -13.63 40.99 -1.14
N ALA A 280 -14.17 42.13 -0.70
CA ALA A 280 -15.56 42.47 -0.99
C ALA A 280 -15.71 42.93 -2.45
N ASP A 281 -16.25 42.06 -3.30
CA ASP A 281 -16.63 42.44 -4.66
C ASP A 281 -17.99 43.14 -4.67
N LYS A 282 -17.99 44.45 -4.94
CA LYS A 282 -19.21 45.26 -5.08
C LYS A 282 -19.81 45.24 -6.48
N SER A 283 -19.13 44.64 -7.46
CA SER A 283 -19.59 44.55 -8.85
C SER A 283 -20.68 43.49 -9.04
N VAL A 284 -20.74 42.47 -8.18
CA VAL A 284 -21.82 41.47 -8.18
C VAL A 284 -23.08 42.05 -7.56
N SER A 285 -24.20 41.93 -8.27
CA SER A 285 -25.51 42.33 -7.74
C SER A 285 -26.03 41.28 -6.73
N PRO A 286 -26.58 41.70 -5.57
CA PRO A 286 -27.10 40.76 -4.58
C PRO A 286 -28.32 40.01 -5.12
N LYS A 287 -28.39 38.70 -4.85
CA LYS A 287 -29.56 37.86 -5.11
C LYS A 287 -30.00 37.12 -3.84
N SER A 288 -31.28 37.17 -3.53
CA SER A 288 -31.92 36.41 -2.47
C SER A 288 -31.94 34.90 -2.77
N PRO A 289 -32.14 34.04 -1.76
CA PRO A 289 -32.33 32.61 -1.96
C PRO A 289 -33.45 32.27 -2.95
N GLN A 290 -34.52 33.06 -2.96
CA GLN A 290 -35.66 32.88 -3.86
C GLN A 290 -35.30 33.23 -5.30
N GLU A 291 -34.56 34.31 -5.54
CA GLU A 291 -34.07 34.67 -6.88
C GLU A 291 -33.10 33.61 -7.45
N LEU A 292 -32.46 32.84 -6.57
CA LEU A 292 -31.57 31.73 -6.91
C LEU A 292 -32.27 30.37 -7.00
N ASN A 293 -33.57 30.30 -6.71
CA ASN A 293 -34.34 29.04 -6.62
C ASN A 293 -33.67 27.98 -5.73
N LEU A 294 -33.10 28.38 -4.59
CA LEU A 294 -32.50 27.44 -3.65
C LEU A 294 -33.59 26.59 -2.98
N PRO A 295 -33.33 25.28 -2.75
CA PRO A 295 -34.33 24.38 -2.16
C PRO A 295 -34.66 24.79 -0.72
N LEU A 296 -35.84 24.43 -0.22
CA LEU A 296 -36.22 24.64 1.17
C LEU A 296 -35.58 23.62 2.11
N THR A 297 -35.11 22.48 1.59
CA THR A 297 -34.35 21.48 2.33
C THR A 297 -32.95 21.33 1.78
N GLN A 298 -31.95 21.31 2.66
CA GLN A 298 -30.55 21.06 2.30
C GLN A 298 -29.97 19.94 3.16
N PHE A 299 -29.37 18.95 2.50
CA PHE A 299 -28.61 17.88 3.15
C PHE A 299 -27.12 18.06 2.92
N PHE A 300 -26.40 18.38 3.98
CA PHE A 300 -24.95 18.41 4.03
C PHE A 300 -24.45 17.01 4.41
N GLU A 301 -24.41 16.11 3.43
CA GLU A 301 -24.12 14.69 3.62
C GLU A 301 -22.75 14.46 4.27
N GLY A 302 -21.75 15.24 3.88
CA GLY A 302 -20.39 15.15 4.42
C GLY A 302 -20.31 15.30 5.95
N ILE A 303 -21.28 15.97 6.56
CA ILE A 303 -21.42 16.13 8.02
C ILE A 303 -22.71 15.51 8.59
N GLY A 304 -23.49 14.83 7.73
CA GLY A 304 -24.78 14.22 8.06
C GLY A 304 -25.79 15.19 8.68
N MET A 305 -25.88 16.42 8.16
CA MET A 305 -26.81 17.45 8.67
C MET A 305 -27.89 17.76 7.64
N VAL A 306 -29.15 17.63 8.04
CA VAL A 306 -30.32 18.01 7.22
C VAL A 306 -30.96 19.25 7.80
N ILE A 307 -31.16 20.28 7.00
CA ILE A 307 -31.91 21.47 7.41
C ILE A 307 -33.14 21.62 6.52
N MET A 308 -34.32 21.59 7.14
CA MET A 308 -35.62 21.73 6.49
C MET A 308 -36.22 23.07 6.89
N ARG A 309 -36.71 23.84 5.91
CA ARG A 309 -37.31 25.16 6.14
C ARG A 309 -38.67 25.30 5.47
N SER A 310 -39.52 26.19 5.97
CA SER A 310 -40.71 26.66 5.22
C SER A 310 -40.42 27.90 4.36
N GLY A 311 -39.33 28.62 4.63
CA GLY A 311 -38.89 29.81 3.91
C GLY A 311 -37.57 30.41 4.42
N PHE A 312 -37.18 31.58 3.90
CA PHE A 312 -35.89 32.25 4.17
C PHE A 312 -35.97 33.71 4.65
N ASN A 313 -37.15 34.30 4.83
CA ASN A 313 -37.33 35.75 4.84
C ASN A 313 -37.81 36.36 6.18
N ASP A 314 -38.41 35.60 7.09
CA ASP A 314 -38.94 36.17 8.33
C ASP A 314 -38.96 35.22 9.55
N LEU A 315 -39.53 35.70 10.65
CA LEU A 315 -39.73 34.93 11.88
C LEU A 315 -40.83 33.87 11.76
N GLN A 316 -41.75 33.99 10.80
CA GLN A 316 -42.85 33.04 10.58
C GLN A 316 -42.34 31.73 9.97
N ASP A 317 -41.22 31.81 9.25
CA ASP A 317 -40.57 30.62 8.72
C ASP A 317 -40.26 29.62 9.85
N THR A 318 -40.52 28.35 9.62
CA THR A 318 -40.02 27.25 10.43
C THR A 318 -38.65 26.83 9.90
N ALA A 319 -37.70 26.58 10.79
CA ALA A 319 -36.44 25.93 10.47
C ALA A 319 -36.19 24.77 11.43
N ILE A 320 -35.89 23.61 10.87
CA ILE A 320 -35.62 22.37 11.59
C ILE A 320 -34.24 21.90 11.15
N ALA A 321 -33.31 21.81 12.09
CA ALA A 321 -31.99 21.25 11.83
C ALA A 321 -31.88 19.88 12.50
N ILE A 322 -31.57 18.85 11.73
CA ILE A 322 -31.33 17.48 12.17
C ILE A 322 -29.88 17.14 11.91
N GLY A 323 -29.26 16.40 12.82
CA GLY A 323 -27.92 15.88 12.63
C GLY A 323 -27.86 14.42 13.00
N ALA A 324 -27.23 13.67 12.12
CA ALA A 324 -26.89 12.27 12.23
C ALA A 324 -25.65 12.03 11.33
N PRO A 325 -24.43 12.34 11.82
CA PRO A 325 -23.22 12.24 11.02
C PRO A 325 -22.90 10.79 10.69
N VAL A 326 -22.47 10.55 9.45
CA VAL A 326 -22.06 9.21 9.01
C VAL A 326 -20.73 8.79 9.64
N TYR A 327 -19.83 9.75 9.82
CA TYR A 327 -18.51 9.55 10.37
C TYR A 327 -18.20 10.55 11.49
N ARG A 328 -17.30 10.16 12.39
CA ARG A 328 -16.70 11.09 13.35
C ARG A 328 -15.55 11.85 12.69
N ILE A 329 -15.73 13.15 12.47
CA ILE A 329 -14.89 13.98 11.57
C ILE A 329 -13.71 14.61 12.32
N GLY A 330 -13.90 15.19 13.49
CA GLY A 330 -12.80 15.63 14.34
C GLY A 330 -12.63 17.16 14.46
N GLY A 331 -11.51 17.70 14.95
CA GLY A 331 -11.33 19.14 15.20
C GLY A 331 -11.94 19.62 16.52
N HIS A 332 -12.65 20.75 16.51
CA HIS A 332 -13.43 21.22 17.67
C HIS A 332 -14.54 20.24 18.10
N ASP A 333 -14.84 19.24 17.27
CA ASP A 333 -15.60 18.04 17.66
C ASP A 333 -14.91 17.21 18.78
N TRP A 334 -13.58 17.37 18.99
CA TRP A 334 -12.74 16.55 19.89
C TRP A 334 -12.85 16.95 21.35
N TYR A 335 -13.10 18.23 21.63
CA TYR A 335 -13.20 18.71 23.00
C TYR A 335 -14.56 18.30 23.55
N ASN A 336 -14.60 17.04 23.98
CA ASN A 336 -15.65 16.40 24.78
C ASN A 336 -16.83 15.79 24.03
N GLY A 337 -16.77 15.53 22.72
CA GLY A 337 -17.86 14.80 22.06
C GLY A 337 -19.05 15.68 21.69
N GLN A 338 -18.75 16.82 21.05
CA GLN A 338 -19.72 17.61 20.28
C GLN A 338 -20.21 16.77 19.09
N PHE A 339 -21.08 15.79 19.37
CA PHE A 339 -21.68 14.99 18.31
C PHE A 339 -22.84 15.78 17.73
N PRO A 340 -22.90 15.97 16.40
CA PRO A 340 -24.06 16.58 15.80
C PRO A 340 -25.23 15.59 15.76
N LEU A 341 -25.74 15.13 16.91
CA LEU A 341 -26.83 14.14 16.99
C LEU A 341 -28.12 14.79 17.51
N GLY A 342 -29.27 14.49 16.91
CA GLY A 342 -30.60 14.99 17.31
C GLY A 342 -31.03 16.26 16.56
N PHE A 343 -31.97 17.06 17.10
CA PHE A 343 -32.62 18.13 16.33
C PHE A 343 -32.78 19.48 17.06
N THR A 344 -33.05 20.55 16.32
CA THR A 344 -33.40 21.91 16.76
C THR A 344 -34.60 22.41 15.94
N ILE A 345 -35.53 23.16 16.56
CA ILE A 345 -36.71 23.76 15.91
C ILE A 345 -36.82 25.24 16.29
N ASP A 346 -36.98 26.08 15.27
CA ASP A 346 -37.20 27.53 15.40
C ASP A 346 -38.39 27.96 14.52
N LYS A 347 -39.39 28.59 15.16
CA LYS A 347 -40.51 29.29 14.53
C LYS A 347 -40.93 30.41 15.47
N TYR A 348 -40.92 31.66 15.01
CA TYR A 348 -41.08 32.85 15.85
C TYR A 348 -40.10 32.87 17.04
N GLY A 349 -38.87 32.40 16.81
CA GLY A 349 -37.83 32.18 17.82
C GLY A 349 -37.60 30.70 18.15
N PRO A 350 -36.56 30.39 18.93
CA PRO A 350 -36.20 29.01 19.23
C PRO A 350 -37.22 28.34 20.15
N LEU A 351 -37.65 27.14 19.79
CA LEU A 351 -38.65 26.34 20.52
C LEU A 351 -38.03 25.07 21.12
N ALA A 352 -37.14 24.42 20.38
CA ALA A 352 -36.34 23.29 20.87
C ALA A 352 -34.91 23.45 20.36
N PHE A 353 -33.91 23.30 21.22
CA PHE A 353 -32.50 23.45 20.82
C PHE A 353 -31.61 22.52 21.63
N LYS A 354 -30.35 22.37 21.24
CA LYS A 354 -29.40 21.47 21.89
C LYS A 354 -28.64 22.18 22.99
N HIS A 355 -28.33 21.46 24.07
CA HIS A 355 -27.69 22.02 25.25
C HIS A 355 -26.37 21.27 25.57
N HIS A 356 -25.32 22.03 25.90
CA HIS A 356 -23.97 21.52 26.15
C HIS A 356 -23.44 22.17 27.44
N GLY A 357 -22.80 21.44 28.36
CA GLY A 357 -22.05 22.02 29.50
C GLY A 357 -20.57 22.31 29.14
N ASP A 358 -19.76 22.95 29.98
CA ASP A 358 -18.38 23.35 29.62
C ASP A 358 -17.49 22.25 28.99
N LYS A 359 -16.52 22.73 28.21
CA LYS A 359 -15.36 22.11 27.56
C LYS A 359 -14.40 21.33 28.47
N SER A 360 -14.71 21.12 29.75
CA SER A 360 -13.76 20.51 30.70
C SER A 360 -14.21 19.19 31.37
N GLU A 361 -15.51 18.87 31.44
CA GLU A 361 -15.96 17.69 32.22
C GLU A 361 -16.96 16.80 31.44
N GLN A 362 -16.55 15.54 31.22
CA GLN A 362 -17.13 14.51 30.35
C GLN A 362 -18.50 13.93 30.78
N ILE A 363 -19.37 14.71 31.43
CA ILE A 363 -20.39 14.13 32.30
C ILE A 363 -21.80 14.08 31.66
N GLU A 364 -22.31 15.09 30.95
CA GLU A 364 -23.61 14.97 30.24
C GLU A 364 -23.78 15.91 29.01
N HIS A 365 -24.20 15.35 27.87
CA HIS A 365 -24.59 16.09 26.65
C HIS A 365 -26.09 15.93 26.38
N ARG A 366 -26.78 17.03 26.08
CA ARG A 366 -28.25 17.10 25.91
C ARG A 366 -28.60 17.47 24.47
N GLN A 367 -29.12 16.51 23.71
CA GLN A 367 -29.04 16.52 22.24
C GLN A 367 -30.41 16.43 21.54
N ASN A 368 -31.52 16.41 22.28
CA ASN A 368 -32.87 16.16 21.75
C ASN A 368 -32.98 14.78 21.06
N ILE A 369 -32.43 13.76 21.72
CA ILE A 369 -32.32 12.39 21.21
C ILE A 369 -32.56 11.41 22.37
N MET A 370 -32.69 10.12 22.07
CA MET A 370 -32.82 9.10 23.12
C MET A 370 -31.57 9.06 24.01
N ARG A 371 -31.74 9.10 25.33
CA ARG A 371 -30.69 8.72 26.30
C ARG A 371 -30.97 7.32 26.84
N PHE A 372 -29.92 6.50 26.93
CA PHE A 372 -29.98 5.12 27.42
C PHE A 372 -29.22 5.00 28.75
N THR A 373 -29.92 5.35 29.82
CA THR A 373 -29.45 5.39 31.21
C THR A 373 -29.33 3.96 31.74
N ASP A 374 -28.12 3.53 32.13
CA ASP A 374 -27.86 2.21 32.70
C ASP A 374 -27.80 2.33 34.23
N PRO A 375 -28.80 1.79 34.97
CA PRO A 375 -28.82 1.92 36.42
C PRO A 375 -27.65 1.20 37.13
N LEU A 376 -26.89 0.38 36.41
CA LEU A 376 -25.76 -0.38 36.96
C LEU A 376 -24.39 0.24 36.63
N ALA A 377 -24.31 1.38 35.94
CA ALA A 377 -23.05 1.97 35.49
C ALA A 377 -22.90 3.45 35.88
N THR A 378 -21.71 3.84 36.36
CA THR A 378 -21.34 5.24 36.66
C THR A 378 -19.95 5.56 36.08
N PRO A 379 -19.76 6.67 35.33
CA PRO A 379 -20.75 7.68 34.91
C PRO A 379 -21.65 7.20 33.75
N ASP A 380 -22.88 7.70 33.73
CA ASP A 380 -23.97 7.17 32.91
C ASP A 380 -24.15 7.89 31.55
N ALA A 381 -23.07 8.00 30.77
CA ALA A 381 -23.17 8.69 29.49
C ALA A 381 -23.88 7.84 28.41
N GLY A 382 -23.75 6.50 28.41
CA GLY A 382 -24.36 5.60 27.41
C GLY A 382 -23.83 5.72 25.96
N TRP A 383 -23.13 6.81 25.65
CA TRP A 383 -22.45 7.09 24.39
C TRP A 383 -21.13 6.34 24.27
N VAL A 384 -20.71 6.02 23.03
CA VAL A 384 -19.35 5.56 22.76
C VAL A 384 -18.37 6.71 23.04
N GLN A 385 -17.69 6.67 24.18
CA GLN A 385 -16.63 7.62 24.49
C GLN A 385 -15.50 7.55 23.45
N GLY A 386 -14.96 8.70 23.09
CA GLY A 386 -14.01 8.87 21.98
C GLY A 386 -12.67 8.15 22.20
N GLN A 387 -12.57 6.90 21.75
CA GLN A 387 -11.32 6.16 21.63
C GLN A 387 -10.49 6.67 20.43
N GLY A 388 -9.67 7.70 20.66
CA GLY A 388 -8.51 8.04 19.83
C GLY A 388 -8.67 9.23 18.88
N SER A 389 -7.52 9.65 18.36
CA SER A 389 -7.34 10.68 17.33
C SER A 389 -8.03 10.30 16.02
N SER A 390 -8.58 11.28 15.27
CA SER A 390 -9.05 11.10 13.88
C SER A 390 -8.06 10.26 13.08
N PRO A 391 -8.53 9.46 12.10
CA PRO A 391 -7.64 8.66 11.29
C PRO A 391 -6.62 9.57 10.64
N SER A 392 -5.44 9.00 10.41
CA SER A 392 -4.37 9.74 9.77
C SER A 392 -4.56 9.76 8.25
N ASN A 393 -5.46 8.95 7.67
CA ASN A 393 -5.76 8.96 6.23
C ASN A 393 -7.30 8.95 5.99
N MET A 394 -7.78 9.67 4.97
CA MET A 394 -9.19 9.67 4.58
C MET A 394 -9.70 8.28 4.18
N GLN A 395 -8.86 7.47 3.56
CA GLN A 395 -9.22 6.12 3.12
C GLN A 395 -9.61 5.21 4.29
N ASP A 396 -9.27 5.59 5.53
CA ASP A 396 -9.65 4.87 6.74
C ASP A 396 -11.14 5.12 7.12
N TYR A 397 -11.82 6.13 6.52
CA TYR A 397 -13.25 6.39 6.71
C TYR A 397 -14.11 5.43 5.88
N THR A 398 -14.14 4.17 6.29
CA THR A 398 -14.96 3.11 5.69
C THR A 398 -16.15 2.73 6.59
N PRO A 399 -17.23 2.12 6.07
CA PRO A 399 -18.33 1.61 6.89
C PRO A 399 -17.94 0.56 7.94
N SER A 400 -16.80 -0.11 7.73
CA SER A 400 -16.17 -1.05 8.68
C SER A 400 -15.28 -0.37 9.72
N SER A 401 -14.94 0.91 9.53
CA SER A 401 -14.03 1.64 10.40
C SER A 401 -14.66 1.92 11.77
N LYS A 402 -13.80 2.08 12.79
CA LYS A 402 -14.21 2.53 14.12
C LYS A 402 -14.74 3.98 14.15
N TRP A 403 -14.66 4.71 13.04
CA TRP A 403 -15.13 6.10 12.90
C TRP A 403 -16.52 6.21 12.31
N TYR A 404 -17.03 5.15 11.69
CA TYR A 404 -18.38 5.09 11.17
C TYR A 404 -19.41 5.10 12.33
N ARG A 405 -20.47 5.88 12.17
CA ARG A 405 -21.51 6.14 13.19
C ARG A 405 -22.93 5.85 12.71
N GLY A 406 -23.11 5.40 11.47
CA GLY A 406 -24.42 5.24 10.86
C GLY A 406 -24.76 6.48 10.04
N GLY A 407 -25.70 7.29 10.52
CA GLY A 407 -26.08 8.58 9.94
C GLY A 407 -27.42 8.57 9.21
N VAL A 408 -27.71 9.65 8.49
CA VAL A 408 -28.86 9.71 7.56
C VAL A 408 -28.61 8.71 6.43
N THR A 409 -29.55 7.78 6.23
CA THR A 409 -29.43 6.73 5.20
C THR A 409 -30.57 6.74 4.19
N ARG A 410 -31.67 7.45 4.46
CA ARG A 410 -32.74 7.71 3.49
C ARG A 410 -33.25 9.14 3.67
N LEU A 411 -33.48 9.83 2.56
CA LEU A 411 -33.95 11.22 2.54
C LEU A 411 -34.89 11.42 1.35
N GLU A 412 -36.00 12.09 1.58
CA GLU A 412 -36.75 12.79 0.55
C GLU A 412 -36.98 14.23 0.95
N THR A 413 -36.96 15.12 -0.05
CA THR A 413 -37.21 16.52 0.17
C THR A 413 -38.50 16.97 -0.49
N VAL A 414 -39.06 18.09 -0.04
CA VAL A 414 -40.27 18.67 -0.63
C VAL A 414 -40.14 19.01 -2.10
N GLU A 415 -38.93 19.28 -2.60
CA GLU A 415 -38.68 19.50 -4.02
C GLU A 415 -39.00 18.23 -4.83
N ASN A 416 -38.82 17.05 -4.23
CA ASN A 416 -39.15 15.76 -4.85
C ASN A 416 -40.63 15.40 -4.65
N THR A 417 -41.18 15.65 -3.47
CA THR A 417 -42.51 15.14 -3.06
C THR A 417 -43.65 16.14 -3.28
N GLY A 418 -43.33 17.43 -3.42
CA GLY A 418 -44.26 18.55 -3.49
C GLY A 418 -45.00 18.87 -2.19
N SER A 419 -44.79 18.12 -1.09
CA SER A 419 -45.65 18.19 0.11
C SER A 419 -44.93 17.99 1.45
N TYR A 420 -43.87 17.17 1.53
CA TYR A 420 -43.21 16.83 2.79
C TYR A 420 -41.69 16.59 2.62
N ASP A 421 -40.95 16.67 3.73
CA ASP A 421 -39.65 16.00 3.82
C ASP A 421 -39.76 14.72 4.65
N TYR A 422 -38.93 13.74 4.31
CA TYR A 422 -38.75 12.52 5.07
C TYR A 422 -37.27 12.27 5.32
N VAL A 423 -36.89 12.01 6.58
CA VAL A 423 -35.50 11.70 6.96
C VAL A 423 -35.48 10.43 7.79
N PHE A 424 -34.68 9.45 7.38
CA PHE A 424 -34.38 8.25 8.16
C PHE A 424 -32.91 8.22 8.56
N ALA A 425 -32.63 8.02 9.85
CA ALA A 425 -31.28 7.91 10.39
C ALA A 425 -31.09 6.63 11.21
N ASP A 426 -29.99 5.89 10.94
CA ASP A 426 -29.46 4.85 11.83
C ASP A 426 -28.42 5.51 12.75
N VAL A 427 -28.71 5.55 14.05
CA VAL A 427 -27.86 6.21 15.04
C VAL A 427 -27.31 5.25 16.08
N ARG A 428 -27.54 3.93 15.93
CA ARG A 428 -27.18 2.92 16.95
C ARG A 428 -25.69 2.89 17.29
N ARG A 429 -24.82 3.14 16.30
CA ARG A 429 -23.35 3.13 16.48
C ARG A 429 -22.80 4.33 17.25
N ASN A 430 -23.66 5.27 17.63
CA ASN A 430 -23.30 6.34 18.56
C ASN A 430 -23.34 5.88 20.02
N TYR A 431 -23.96 4.72 20.30
CA TYR A 431 -24.13 4.18 21.64
C TYR A 431 -23.29 2.92 21.87
N LEU A 432 -23.00 2.63 23.13
CA LEU A 432 -22.27 1.42 23.49
C LEU A 432 -23.07 0.18 23.07
N THR A 433 -22.44 -0.73 22.31
CA THR A 433 -23.04 -1.99 21.87
C THR A 433 -23.43 -2.91 23.02
N SER A 434 -22.87 -2.68 24.22
CA SER A 434 -23.27 -3.35 25.46
C SER A 434 -24.61 -2.86 26.01
N ARG A 435 -25.14 -1.72 25.54
CA ARG A 435 -26.39 -1.12 26.01
C ARG A 435 -27.48 -1.10 24.94
N VAL A 436 -27.13 -0.72 23.72
CA VAL A 436 -28.07 -0.50 22.61
C VAL A 436 -27.77 -1.51 21.51
N SER A 437 -28.75 -2.36 21.20
CA SER A 437 -28.68 -3.28 20.06
C SER A 437 -29.31 -2.67 18.81
N ASN A 438 -30.28 -1.76 19.00
CA ASN A 438 -30.88 -1.03 17.90
C ASN A 438 -31.34 0.39 18.26
N TYR A 439 -31.11 1.33 17.33
CA TYR A 439 -31.72 2.65 17.39
C TYR A 439 -31.79 3.32 16.01
N THR A 440 -33.01 3.49 15.50
CA THR A 440 -33.30 4.27 14.28
C THR A 440 -34.28 5.39 14.59
N ARG A 441 -34.13 6.54 13.94
CA ARG A 441 -35.04 7.68 14.05
C ARG A 441 -35.53 8.12 12.68
N GLN A 442 -36.82 8.42 12.60
CA GLN A 442 -37.49 8.96 11.42
C GLN A 442 -38.11 10.31 11.72
N TYR A 443 -38.03 11.22 10.76
CA TYR A 443 -38.69 12.51 10.77
C TYR A 443 -39.54 12.65 9.52
N VAL A 444 -40.78 13.07 9.68
CA VAL A 444 -41.62 13.59 8.59
C VAL A 444 -41.95 15.03 8.92
N TYR A 445 -41.56 15.95 8.05
CA TYR A 445 -41.95 17.35 8.16
C TYR A 445 -43.02 17.68 7.11
N LEU A 446 -44.24 17.87 7.60
CA LEU A 446 -45.39 18.29 6.81
C LEU A 446 -45.42 19.82 6.80
N ARG A 447 -45.09 20.41 5.65
CA ARG A 447 -45.03 21.86 5.50
C ARG A 447 -46.42 22.49 5.49
N PRO A 448 -46.53 23.72 5.99
CA PRO A 448 -47.76 24.46 5.95
C PRO A 448 -48.02 24.98 4.52
N GLN A 449 -49.29 25.20 4.19
CA GLN A 449 -49.66 25.83 2.92
C GLN A 449 -49.34 27.34 2.92
N SER A 450 -49.39 27.97 4.11
CA SER A 450 -48.99 29.36 4.34
C SER A 450 -48.06 29.47 5.55
N LEU A 451 -47.11 30.41 5.54
CA LEU A 451 -46.11 30.57 6.62
C LEU A 451 -46.74 30.85 8.00
N ILE A 452 -47.92 31.46 8.03
CA ILE A 452 -48.68 31.71 9.27
C ILE A 452 -49.32 30.47 9.86
N ASP A 453 -49.48 29.38 9.10
CA ASP A 453 -50.19 28.19 9.54
C ASP A 453 -49.32 27.31 10.46
N SER A 454 -49.94 26.37 11.18
CA SER A 454 -49.19 25.36 11.93
C SER A 454 -48.42 24.43 11.00
N ASP A 455 -47.18 24.12 11.36
CA ASP A 455 -46.43 23.01 10.78
C ASP A 455 -46.57 21.76 11.65
N TYR A 456 -46.38 20.59 11.04
CA TYR A 456 -46.38 19.32 11.76
C TYR A 456 -45.10 18.55 11.51
N ILE A 457 -44.51 18.05 12.61
CA ILE A 457 -43.30 17.23 12.59
C ILE A 457 -43.63 15.93 13.30
N VAL A 458 -43.53 14.83 12.58
CA VAL A 458 -43.76 13.48 13.13
C VAL A 458 -42.41 12.83 13.35
N ILE A 459 -42.13 12.46 14.60
CA ILE A 459 -40.88 11.79 14.97
C ILE A 459 -41.23 10.36 15.40
N PHE A 460 -40.60 9.39 14.74
CA PHE A 460 -40.75 7.98 15.07
C PHE A 460 -39.41 7.34 15.38
N ASP A 461 -39.26 6.82 16.60
CA ASP A 461 -38.07 6.11 17.07
C ASP A 461 -38.36 4.62 17.25
N ARG A 462 -37.46 3.78 16.75
CA ARG A 462 -37.40 2.36 17.10
C ARG A 462 -36.19 2.14 17.97
N THR A 463 -36.37 1.58 19.15
CA THR A 463 -35.28 1.36 20.10
C THR A 463 -35.27 -0.07 20.62
N GLU A 464 -34.06 -0.62 20.75
CA GLU A 464 -33.82 -1.91 21.40
C GLU A 464 -32.58 -1.84 22.28
N THR A 465 -32.74 -2.22 23.54
CA THR A 465 -31.67 -2.32 24.53
C THR A 465 -31.25 -3.76 24.75
N THR A 466 -30.04 -3.96 25.25
CA THR A 466 -29.50 -5.30 25.59
C THR A 466 -30.12 -5.88 26.86
N ARG A 467 -30.69 -5.02 27.71
CA ARG A 467 -31.44 -5.41 28.92
C ARG A 467 -32.68 -4.53 29.09
N PRO A 468 -33.75 -5.06 29.71
CA PRO A 468 -35.00 -4.31 29.87
C PRO A 468 -34.91 -3.19 30.93
N ASP A 469 -33.94 -3.24 31.84
CA ASP A 469 -33.76 -2.25 32.92
C ASP A 469 -33.00 -0.99 32.48
N ILE A 470 -32.42 -0.97 31.27
CA ILE A 470 -31.81 0.23 30.70
C ILE A 470 -32.95 1.19 30.32
N LEU A 471 -32.98 2.33 30.99
CA LEU A 471 -34.05 3.32 30.82
C LEU A 471 -33.86 4.07 29.51
N LYS A 472 -34.93 4.13 28.72
CA LYS A 472 -35.00 4.87 27.45
C LYS A 472 -35.67 6.20 27.72
N ARG A 473 -34.93 7.29 27.59
CA ARG A 473 -35.40 8.65 27.87
C ARG A 473 -35.43 9.43 26.56
N TRP A 474 -36.63 9.67 26.02
CA TRP A 474 -36.74 10.57 24.88
C TRP A 474 -36.67 12.01 25.39
N GLU A 475 -35.63 12.74 24.99
CA GLU A 475 -35.33 14.06 25.54
C GLU A 475 -35.79 15.20 24.60
N ILE A 476 -36.31 16.27 25.19
CA ILE A 476 -36.46 17.58 24.54
C ILE A 476 -36.01 18.72 25.47
N ASN A 477 -35.21 19.65 24.93
CA ASN A 477 -34.56 20.74 25.65
C ASN A 477 -35.09 22.10 25.16
N MET A 478 -35.27 23.05 26.08
CA MET A 478 -35.79 24.40 25.80
C MET A 478 -35.33 25.44 26.82
N ALA A 479 -35.42 26.73 26.45
CA ALA A 479 -35.03 27.87 27.31
C ALA A 479 -36.11 28.28 28.31
N TYR A 480 -37.34 27.81 28.09
CA TYR A 480 -38.54 28.28 28.77
C TYR A 480 -39.15 27.15 29.58
N ASN A 481 -39.73 27.48 30.73
CA ASN A 481 -40.39 26.48 31.57
C ASN A 481 -41.59 25.88 30.82
N PRO A 482 -41.55 24.59 30.44
CA PRO A 482 -42.62 23.99 29.67
C PRO A 482 -43.85 23.72 30.54
N GLN A 483 -45.03 23.82 29.94
CA GLN A 483 -46.28 23.35 30.54
C GLN A 483 -46.49 21.89 30.17
N ILE A 484 -46.76 21.03 31.15
CA ILE A 484 -46.99 19.60 30.95
C ILE A 484 -48.38 19.27 31.48
N ASN A 485 -49.17 18.54 30.70
CA ASN A 485 -50.48 18.08 31.16
C ASN A 485 -50.34 16.93 32.18
N GLY A 486 -51.33 16.74 33.05
CA GLY A 486 -51.33 15.63 34.02
C GLY A 486 -50.98 16.05 35.45
N ALA A 487 -50.79 15.05 36.31
CA ALA A 487 -50.55 15.28 37.73
C ALA A 487 -49.05 15.51 38.00
N GLU A 488 -48.71 16.71 38.47
CA GLU A 488 -47.35 17.12 38.83
C GLU A 488 -46.96 16.66 40.24
N THR A 489 -45.74 16.18 40.40
CA THR A 489 -45.11 15.92 41.70
C THR A 489 -43.65 16.33 41.65
N GLN A 490 -43.24 17.27 42.51
CA GLN A 490 -41.83 17.61 42.66
C GLN A 490 -41.12 16.46 43.41
N ILE A 491 -40.12 15.86 42.78
CA ILE A 491 -39.39 14.70 43.33
C ILE A 491 -38.00 15.08 43.86
N GLN A 492 -37.44 16.21 43.39
CA GLN A 492 -36.21 16.81 43.89
C GLN A 492 -36.26 18.33 43.58
N ASP A 493 -35.41 19.13 44.24
CA ASP A 493 -35.22 20.52 43.83
C ASP A 493 -34.84 20.60 42.34
N GLY A 494 -35.52 21.46 41.59
CA GLY A 494 -35.40 21.55 40.14
C GLY A 494 -35.86 20.33 39.32
N LYS A 495 -36.48 19.29 39.93
CA LYS A 495 -36.97 18.09 39.23
C LYS A 495 -38.43 17.76 39.57
N TRP A 496 -39.24 17.61 38.53
CA TRP A 496 -40.67 17.30 38.62
C TRP A 496 -41.01 16.08 37.78
N GLN A 497 -41.86 15.22 38.31
CA GLN A 497 -42.42 14.07 37.64
C GLN A 497 -43.89 14.32 37.33
N TYR A 498 -44.33 13.91 36.14
CA TYR A 498 -45.71 14.04 35.68
C TYR A 498 -46.26 12.67 35.31
N THR A 499 -47.42 12.33 35.88
CA THR A 499 -48.14 11.07 35.61
C THR A 499 -49.47 11.35 34.93
N GLY A 500 -49.91 10.43 34.07
CA GLY A 500 -51.07 10.67 33.19
C GLY A 500 -50.82 11.77 32.14
N ALA A 501 -49.56 12.15 31.96
CA ALA A 501 -49.09 13.17 31.05
C ALA A 501 -48.75 12.57 29.68
N ASN A 502 -49.05 13.29 28.61
CA ASN A 502 -48.66 12.90 27.25
C ASN A 502 -48.47 14.11 26.31
N GLN A 503 -48.56 15.33 26.83
CA GLN A 503 -48.40 16.55 26.06
C GLN A 503 -47.52 17.56 26.81
N ILE A 504 -46.54 18.10 26.09
CA ILE A 504 -45.67 19.20 26.51
C ILE A 504 -46.03 20.41 25.65
N THR A 505 -46.11 21.59 26.27
CA THR A 505 -46.34 22.86 25.58
C THR A 505 -45.20 23.80 25.93
N ILE A 506 -44.45 24.21 24.91
CA ILE A 506 -43.34 25.15 25.03
C ILE A 506 -43.79 26.45 24.38
N THR A 507 -43.67 27.57 25.08
CA THR A 507 -44.02 28.90 24.52
C THR A 507 -42.90 29.87 24.89
N ASN A 508 -42.41 30.63 23.92
CA ASN A 508 -41.20 31.44 24.08
C ASN A 508 -41.47 32.89 24.58
N ASP A 509 -42.71 33.19 24.98
CA ASP A 509 -43.18 34.45 25.58
C ASP A 509 -43.48 34.35 27.09
N ILE A 510 -43.87 33.15 27.56
CA ILE A 510 -44.22 32.82 28.94
C ILE A 510 -42.93 32.62 29.75
N ASP A 511 -42.72 33.52 30.72
CA ASP A 511 -41.73 33.40 31.80
C ASP A 511 -40.31 33.02 31.33
N PRO A 512 -39.57 33.96 30.70
CA PRO A 512 -38.17 33.70 30.38
C PRO A 512 -37.45 33.42 31.68
N ASP A 513 -36.63 32.39 31.68
CA ASP A 513 -35.67 32.16 32.76
C ASP A 513 -35.01 33.51 33.16
N PRO A 514 -34.85 33.81 34.47
CA PRO A 514 -34.24 35.05 34.95
C PRO A 514 -32.89 35.41 34.32
N TYR A 515 -32.23 34.47 33.64
CA TYR A 515 -30.95 34.66 32.97
C TYR A 515 -31.05 34.88 31.45
N SER A 516 -32.19 34.58 30.85
CA SER A 516 -32.49 34.93 29.46
C SER A 516 -32.81 36.43 29.39
N LYS A 517 -31.92 37.21 28.76
CA LYS A 517 -32.22 38.61 28.48
C LYS A 517 -33.35 38.62 27.44
N LYS A 518 -34.54 39.08 27.83
CA LYS A 518 -35.74 39.15 26.98
C LYS A 518 -35.59 40.22 25.86
N ILE A 519 -34.60 40.06 24.97
CA ILE A 519 -34.21 41.11 24.01
C ILE A 519 -34.88 40.96 22.64
N SER A 520 -35.70 39.94 22.39
CA SER A 520 -36.55 39.87 21.19
C SER A 520 -38.03 40.08 21.57
N PRO A 521 -38.56 41.31 21.45
CA PRO A 521 -39.99 41.60 21.62
C PRO A 521 -40.88 40.88 20.60
N GLU A 522 -40.27 40.31 19.56
CA GLU A 522 -40.93 39.67 18.43
C GLU A 522 -41.07 38.15 18.60
N ALA A 523 -40.50 37.53 19.64
CA ALA A 523 -40.63 36.09 19.87
C ALA A 523 -42.00 35.74 20.47
N HIS A 524 -42.75 34.89 19.78
CA HIS A 524 -44.08 34.41 20.18
C HIS A 524 -44.40 33.02 19.60
N GLY A 525 -43.37 32.20 19.43
CA GLY A 525 -43.49 30.82 19.00
C GLY A 525 -44.09 29.94 20.09
N LYS A 526 -44.87 28.96 19.65
CA LYS A 526 -45.41 27.90 20.48
C LYS A 526 -45.16 26.54 19.83
N LEU A 527 -44.81 25.55 20.64
CA LEU A 527 -44.62 24.16 20.22
C LEU A 527 -45.42 23.24 21.13
N PHE A 528 -46.36 22.49 20.54
CA PHE A 528 -47.00 21.36 21.20
C PHE A 528 -46.23 20.09 20.85
N VAL A 529 -45.92 19.26 21.85
CA VAL A 529 -45.31 17.94 21.67
C VAL A 529 -46.26 16.92 22.26
N ARG A 530 -46.80 16.03 21.45
CA ARG A 530 -47.72 14.99 21.90
C ARG A 530 -47.17 13.60 21.65
N THR A 531 -47.19 12.79 22.69
CA THR A 531 -46.74 11.40 22.66
C THR A 531 -47.91 10.46 22.42
N LEU A 532 -47.84 9.69 21.34
CA LEU A 532 -48.80 8.64 21.00
C LEU A 532 -48.26 7.25 21.33
N LEU A 533 -46.94 7.09 21.29
CA LEU A 533 -46.24 5.91 21.78
C LEU A 533 -44.99 6.30 22.58
N PRO A 534 -44.66 5.56 23.66
CA PRO A 534 -45.52 4.57 24.32
C PRO A 534 -46.83 5.18 24.84
N GLN A 535 -47.91 4.40 24.94
CA GLN A 535 -49.19 4.92 25.45
C GLN A 535 -49.12 5.34 26.92
N SER A 536 -48.30 4.64 27.71
CA SER A 536 -48.11 4.88 29.13
C SER A 536 -46.69 5.36 29.35
N VAL A 537 -46.57 6.64 29.68
CA VAL A 537 -45.29 7.31 29.91
C VAL A 537 -45.30 8.06 31.23
N THR A 538 -44.11 8.25 31.75
CA THR A 538 -43.80 9.19 32.80
C THR A 538 -42.98 10.31 32.19
N LEU A 539 -43.35 11.57 32.46
CA LEU A 539 -42.58 12.72 32.02
C LEU A 539 -41.77 13.26 33.21
N GLU A 540 -40.46 13.45 33.02
CA GLU A 540 -39.59 14.10 34.00
C GLU A 540 -39.13 15.44 33.47
N LYS A 541 -39.61 16.53 34.07
CA LYS A 541 -39.13 17.89 33.82
C LYS A 541 -37.98 18.20 34.77
N ASN A 542 -36.88 18.68 34.23
CA ASN A 542 -35.71 19.12 35.00
C ASN A 542 -35.35 20.53 34.57
N GLY A 543 -34.87 21.35 35.51
CA GLY A 543 -34.38 22.68 35.20
C GLY A 543 -34.74 23.75 36.23
N GLY A 544 -34.56 25.00 35.81
CA GLY A 544 -34.74 26.19 36.64
C GLY A 544 -33.41 26.68 37.26
N PRO A 545 -33.41 27.87 37.90
CA PRO A 545 -32.19 28.54 38.34
C PRO A 545 -31.27 27.67 39.20
N GLY A 546 -30.07 27.37 38.71
CA GLY A 546 -29.05 26.55 39.37
C GLY A 546 -29.15 25.04 39.12
N ASN A 547 -30.18 24.58 38.40
CA ASN A 547 -30.49 23.18 38.11
C ASN A 547 -30.47 22.84 36.60
N GLU A 548 -29.92 23.72 35.78
CA GLU A 548 -29.90 23.64 34.30
C GLU A 548 -29.06 22.47 33.77
N PHE A 549 -28.15 21.93 34.60
CA PHE A 549 -27.23 20.84 34.28
C PHE A 549 -27.28 19.70 35.32
N MET A 550 -28.47 19.43 35.85
CA MET A 550 -28.64 18.31 36.78
C MET A 550 -28.34 16.97 36.11
N THR A 551 -27.49 16.19 36.78
CA THR A 551 -27.17 14.83 36.35
C THR A 551 -28.29 13.84 36.66
N ASP A 552 -28.34 12.73 35.94
CA ASP A 552 -29.29 11.63 36.22
C ASP A 552 -29.13 11.07 37.66
N ALA A 553 -27.94 11.24 38.27
CA ALA A 553 -27.65 10.88 39.66
C ALA A 553 -28.14 11.92 40.70
N GLY A 554 -28.79 13.00 40.27
CA GLY A 554 -29.34 14.04 41.15
C GLY A 554 -28.30 14.99 41.75
N GLY A 555 -27.07 15.00 41.24
CA GLY A 555 -26.02 15.95 41.63
C GLY A 555 -25.98 17.17 40.72
N VAL A 556 -25.90 18.37 41.30
CA VAL A 556 -25.58 19.63 40.59
C VAL A 556 -24.08 19.69 40.39
N ASN A 557 -23.59 19.66 39.15
CA ASN A 557 -22.17 19.87 38.90
C ASN A 557 -21.84 21.38 39.06
N GLN A 558 -21.21 21.73 40.18
CA GLN A 558 -20.91 23.12 40.54
C GLN A 558 -19.94 23.81 39.56
N ASN A 559 -19.12 23.07 38.80
CA ASN A 559 -18.21 23.64 37.81
C ASN A 559 -18.95 24.09 36.54
N ILE A 560 -20.05 23.41 36.16
CA ILE A 560 -20.84 23.76 34.96
C ILE A 560 -21.67 25.04 35.19
N ASN A 561 -22.09 25.31 36.44
CA ASN A 561 -22.74 26.58 36.81
C ASN A 561 -21.80 27.81 36.78
N SER A 562 -20.50 27.65 36.45
CA SER A 562 -19.58 28.76 36.23
C SER A 562 -19.65 29.32 34.79
N ASP A 563 -19.96 28.48 33.80
CA ASP A 563 -20.24 28.86 32.39
C ASP A 563 -21.46 29.77 32.26
N TYR A 564 -22.43 29.57 33.13
CA TYR A 564 -23.60 30.43 33.28
C TYR A 564 -23.21 31.92 33.42
N LYS A 565 -22.15 32.24 34.19
CA LYS A 565 -21.67 33.62 34.34
C LYS A 565 -21.01 34.13 33.06
N ILE A 566 -20.33 33.26 32.32
CA ILE A 566 -19.66 33.57 31.06
C ILE A 566 -20.70 33.84 29.96
N LEU A 567 -21.74 33.02 29.84
CA LEU A 567 -22.81 33.16 28.83
C LEU A 567 -23.67 34.40 29.05
N ASN A 568 -24.04 34.69 30.31
CA ASN A 568 -24.75 35.93 30.65
C ASN A 568 -23.88 37.18 30.41
N ALA A 569 -22.57 37.10 30.71
CA ALA A 569 -21.60 38.15 30.38
C ALA A 569 -21.37 38.32 28.87
N ALA A 570 -21.45 37.23 28.08
CA ALA A 570 -21.30 37.20 26.63
C ALA A 570 -22.57 37.62 25.86
N GLY A 571 -23.72 37.75 26.52
CA GLY A 571 -24.95 38.26 25.91
C GLY A 571 -25.75 37.23 25.11
N ALA A 572 -25.70 35.94 25.48
CA ALA A 572 -26.61 34.93 24.92
C ALA A 572 -28.09 35.34 25.10
N LEU A 573 -28.91 35.22 24.04
CA LEU A 573 -30.35 35.55 24.12
C LEU A 573 -31.14 34.44 24.80
N TYR A 574 -30.73 33.18 24.59
CA TYR A 574 -31.40 31.99 25.11
C TYR A 574 -30.39 31.02 25.73
N VAL A 575 -30.63 30.60 26.97
CA VAL A 575 -29.85 29.57 27.69
C VAL A 575 -30.80 28.39 27.98
N GLY A 576 -30.38 27.15 27.70
CA GLY A 576 -31.20 25.93 27.82
C GLY A 576 -31.44 25.49 29.24
N THR A 577 -32.34 26.17 29.93
CA THR A 577 -32.55 26.01 31.37
C THR A 577 -33.47 24.87 31.77
N TYR A 578 -34.19 24.27 30.81
CA TYR A 578 -35.08 23.15 31.07
C TYR A 578 -34.88 22.02 30.06
N PHE A 579 -35.15 20.79 30.51
CA PHE A 579 -35.32 19.61 29.66
C PHE A 579 -36.44 18.71 30.19
N VAL A 580 -37.10 17.99 29.28
CA VAL A 580 -38.12 16.98 29.61
C VAL A 580 -37.71 15.65 29.04
N ASP A 581 -37.65 14.62 29.89
CA ASP A 581 -37.54 13.22 29.47
C ASP A 581 -38.94 12.60 29.40
N ILE A 582 -39.21 11.86 28.32
CA ILE A 582 -40.38 11.00 28.18
C ILE A 582 -39.91 9.56 28.33
N ILE A 583 -40.40 8.89 29.37
CA ILE A 583 -39.92 7.58 29.82
C ILE A 583 -41.06 6.57 29.74
N PRO A 584 -40.88 5.39 29.12
CA PRO A 584 -41.86 4.31 29.19
C PRO A 584 -42.18 3.98 30.65
N ALA A 585 -43.47 3.87 31.00
CA ALA A 585 -43.88 3.57 32.38
C ALA A 585 -43.46 2.17 32.84
N VAL A 586 -43.22 1.26 31.89
CA VAL A 586 -42.77 -0.13 32.16
C VAL A 586 -41.47 -0.37 31.39
N PRO A 587 -40.38 -0.77 32.07
CA PRO A 587 -39.12 -1.11 31.41
C PRO A 587 -39.30 -2.32 30.47
N SER A 588 -38.74 -2.25 29.27
CA SER A 588 -38.84 -3.30 28.25
C SER A 588 -37.56 -3.38 27.42
N LEU A 589 -37.38 -4.44 26.61
CA LEU A 589 -36.28 -4.49 25.65
C LEU A 589 -36.52 -3.55 24.45
N LYS A 590 -37.77 -3.48 23.98
CA LYS A 590 -38.17 -2.80 22.75
C LYS A 590 -39.27 -1.79 23.03
N ASP A 591 -38.99 -0.52 22.76
CA ASP A 591 -39.99 0.53 22.81
C ASP A 591 -39.95 1.33 21.52
N ASN A 592 -41.13 1.55 20.94
CA ASN A 592 -41.30 2.49 19.84
C ASN A 592 -41.81 3.79 20.42
N PHE A 593 -41.29 4.92 19.94
CA PHE A 593 -41.75 6.24 20.33
C PHE A 593 -42.34 6.95 19.12
N LEU A 594 -43.54 7.49 19.26
CA LEU A 594 -44.23 8.25 18.20
C LEU A 594 -44.67 9.58 18.79
N HIS A 595 -44.05 10.65 18.31
CA HIS A 595 -44.31 12.01 18.75
C HIS A 595 -44.80 12.87 17.60
N ILE A 596 -45.79 13.72 17.90
CA ILE A 596 -46.34 14.71 16.98
C ILE A 596 -46.04 16.07 17.55
N LEU A 597 -45.28 16.85 16.79
CA LEU A 597 -44.87 18.19 17.14
C LEU A 597 -45.64 19.16 16.25
N GLN A 598 -46.33 20.12 16.85
CA GLN A 598 -47.08 21.16 16.13
C GLN A 598 -46.52 22.53 16.50
N THR A 599 -46.05 23.27 15.50
CA THR A 599 -45.67 24.68 15.67
C THR A 599 -46.92 25.57 15.60
N ALA A 600 -46.92 26.68 16.33
CA ALA A 600 -48.01 27.65 16.34
C ALA A 600 -47.50 29.05 16.66
N ASP A 601 -48.27 30.07 16.26
CA ASP A 601 -48.14 31.44 16.75
C ASP A 601 -48.91 31.57 18.07
N ALA A 602 -48.23 31.90 19.17
CA ALA A 602 -48.84 32.13 20.49
C ALA A 602 -49.86 33.27 20.49
N ASN A 603 -49.68 34.28 19.62
CA ASN A 603 -50.57 35.41 19.45
C ASN A 603 -51.78 35.11 18.57
N ASN A 604 -51.80 33.97 17.87
CA ASN A 604 -52.93 33.54 17.05
C ASN A 604 -53.84 32.59 17.85
N PRO A 605 -55.03 33.02 18.33
CA PRO A 605 -55.89 32.19 19.17
C PRO A 605 -56.38 30.91 18.49
N ALA A 606 -56.49 30.91 17.16
CA ALA A 606 -56.89 29.74 16.38
C ALA A 606 -55.87 28.60 16.47
N GLN A 607 -54.60 28.92 16.76
CA GLN A 607 -53.50 27.96 16.86
C GLN A 607 -53.01 27.78 18.30
N SER A 608 -53.08 28.82 19.12
CA SER A 608 -52.44 28.83 20.44
C SER A 608 -53.25 28.21 21.57
N THR A 609 -54.57 28.04 21.38
CA THR A 609 -55.48 27.58 22.46
C THR A 609 -55.28 26.10 22.80
N ALA A 610 -55.17 25.25 21.79
CA ALA A 610 -55.01 23.81 21.96
C ALA A 610 -54.32 23.20 20.74
N MET A 611 -53.63 22.07 20.95
CA MET A 611 -53.09 21.28 19.86
C MET A 611 -54.21 20.72 18.97
N THR A 612 -53.96 20.64 17.67
CA THR A 612 -54.85 20.00 16.70
C THR A 612 -55.17 18.56 17.12
N PRO A 613 -56.46 18.14 17.09
CA PRO A 613 -56.83 16.79 17.45
C PRO A 613 -56.04 15.75 16.64
N THR A 614 -55.28 14.94 17.36
CA THR A 614 -54.43 13.90 16.76
C THR A 614 -54.71 12.55 17.42
N GLU A 615 -54.80 11.48 16.63
CA GLU A 615 -55.02 10.13 17.14
C GLU A 615 -53.97 9.16 16.63
N ARG A 616 -53.67 8.14 17.42
CA ARG A 616 -52.83 7.02 17.00
C ARG A 616 -53.63 6.12 16.07
N ILE A 617 -52.97 5.65 15.02
CA ILE A 617 -53.48 4.61 14.12
C ILE A 617 -52.67 3.35 14.37
N ASP A 618 -53.35 2.23 14.60
CA ASP A 618 -52.72 0.92 14.67
C ASP A 618 -53.10 0.12 13.44
N GLY A 619 -52.10 -0.22 12.62
CA GLY A 619 -52.18 -1.31 11.66
C GLY A 619 -51.60 -2.60 12.25
N ASP A 620 -51.58 -3.67 11.45
CA ASP A 620 -50.99 -4.95 11.86
C ASP A 620 -49.49 -4.78 12.20
N MET A 621 -48.67 -4.61 11.15
CA MET A 621 -47.23 -4.31 11.26
C MET A 621 -46.91 -2.82 11.26
N MET A 622 -47.93 -1.96 11.20
CA MET A 622 -47.79 -0.51 11.03
C MET A 622 -48.33 0.26 12.23
N VAL A 623 -47.77 1.44 12.47
CA VAL A 623 -48.29 2.41 13.44
C VAL A 623 -48.15 3.81 12.90
N GLY A 624 -49.06 4.71 13.26
CA GLY A 624 -49.04 6.05 12.74
C GLY A 624 -49.88 7.04 13.51
N ALA A 625 -50.05 8.20 12.91
CA ALA A 625 -50.84 9.30 13.46
C ALA A 625 -51.79 9.86 12.41
N HIS A 626 -53.01 10.16 12.82
CA HIS A 626 -54.00 10.91 12.06
C HIS A 626 -54.16 12.30 12.68
N ILE A 627 -53.68 13.32 11.98
CA ILE A 627 -53.73 14.73 12.35
C ILE A 627 -54.99 15.32 11.70
N LYS A 628 -55.96 15.72 12.52
CA LYS A 628 -57.28 16.20 12.08
C LYS A 628 -57.32 17.72 12.00
N ASP A 629 -56.54 18.27 11.08
CA ASP A 629 -56.55 19.69 10.79
C ASP A 629 -57.68 20.02 9.79
N ASP A 630 -58.82 20.47 10.29
CA ASP A 630 -59.97 20.84 9.46
C ASP A 630 -59.69 22.07 8.57
N THR A 631 -58.62 22.84 8.84
CA THR A 631 -58.27 24.05 8.10
C THR A 631 -57.28 23.74 6.96
N LEU A 632 -56.27 22.91 7.25
CA LEU A 632 -55.19 22.57 6.30
C LEU A 632 -55.38 21.20 5.61
N GLY A 633 -56.42 20.48 6.00
CA GLY A 633 -56.71 19.12 5.54
C GLY A 633 -56.10 18.06 6.44
N HIS A 634 -56.79 16.92 6.56
CA HIS A 634 -56.34 15.83 7.41
C HIS A 634 -55.09 15.15 6.84
N LYS A 635 -54.18 14.76 7.73
CA LYS A 635 -52.93 14.07 7.37
C LYS A 635 -52.81 12.75 8.11
N VAL A 636 -52.33 11.72 7.42
CA VAL A 636 -51.98 10.43 8.00
C VAL A 636 -50.53 10.13 7.71
N VAL A 637 -49.77 9.75 8.73
CA VAL A 637 -48.38 9.30 8.58
C VAL A 637 -48.23 7.94 9.24
N MET A 638 -47.80 6.93 8.48
CA MET A 638 -47.66 5.54 8.91
C MET A 638 -46.20 5.08 8.79
N PHE A 639 -45.74 4.32 9.78
CA PHE A 639 -44.41 3.71 9.87
C PHE A 639 -44.51 2.22 10.21
N SER A 640 -43.50 1.45 9.82
CA SER A 640 -43.39 0.05 10.27
C SER A 640 -43.08 -0.02 11.77
N LYS A 641 -43.63 -1.00 12.48
CA LYS A 641 -43.22 -1.30 13.86
C LYS A 641 -41.84 -1.98 13.90
N THR A 642 -41.34 -2.44 12.74
CA THR A 642 -40.07 -3.17 12.58
C THR A 642 -39.13 -2.46 11.60
N GLU A 643 -37.88 -2.89 11.54
CA GLU A 643 -36.92 -2.33 10.58
C GLU A 643 -37.09 -2.83 9.15
N ALA A 644 -37.79 -3.95 8.98
CA ALA A 644 -38.01 -4.51 7.66
C ALA A 644 -38.91 -3.59 6.84
N ASN A 645 -38.56 -3.40 5.57
CA ASN A 645 -39.47 -2.80 4.61
C ASN A 645 -40.73 -3.66 4.48
N GLN A 646 -41.88 -3.02 4.28
CA GLN A 646 -43.17 -3.70 4.23
C GLN A 646 -43.63 -3.88 2.77
N ALA A 647 -43.99 -5.12 2.44
CA ALA A 647 -44.68 -5.44 1.19
C ALA A 647 -46.20 -5.19 1.30
N HIS A 648 -46.72 -5.16 2.52
CA HIS A 648 -48.14 -5.08 2.78
C HIS A 648 -48.41 -4.19 3.99
N VAL A 649 -49.35 -3.26 3.85
CA VAL A 649 -49.73 -2.28 4.87
C VAL A 649 -51.24 -2.22 4.95
N GLU A 650 -51.79 -2.47 6.13
CA GLU A 650 -53.21 -2.30 6.42
C GLU A 650 -53.42 -1.38 7.61
N TYR A 651 -54.39 -0.47 7.49
CA TYR A 651 -54.81 0.41 8.57
C TYR A 651 -56.24 0.92 8.30
N SER A 652 -56.83 1.59 9.28
CA SER A 652 -58.16 2.19 9.11
C SER A 652 -58.26 3.49 9.90
N ILE A 653 -59.01 4.44 9.36
CA ILE A 653 -59.28 5.73 9.99
C ILE A 653 -60.76 6.10 9.81
N SER A 654 -61.29 6.93 10.70
CA SER A 654 -62.68 7.41 10.64
C SER A 654 -62.72 8.93 10.48
N THR A 655 -63.08 9.40 9.28
CA THR A 655 -63.30 10.81 8.97
C THR A 655 -64.12 10.96 7.69
N SER A 656 -64.86 12.05 7.56
CA SER A 656 -65.51 12.47 6.32
C SER A 656 -64.69 13.49 5.52
N GLN A 657 -63.59 13.99 6.09
CA GLN A 657 -62.72 14.96 5.42
C GLN A 657 -61.73 14.26 4.49
N PRO A 658 -61.33 14.89 3.37
CA PRO A 658 -60.22 14.42 2.56
C PRO A 658 -58.94 14.26 3.38
N VAL A 659 -58.19 13.19 3.11
CA VAL A 659 -56.98 12.84 3.85
C VAL A 659 -55.82 12.63 2.89
N GLU A 660 -54.70 13.29 3.17
CA GLU A 660 -53.41 12.97 2.58
C GLU A 660 -52.70 11.92 3.44
N HIS A 661 -52.34 10.80 2.85
CA HIS A 661 -51.66 9.69 3.49
C HIS A 661 -50.21 9.67 3.06
N LEU A 662 -49.32 9.45 4.02
CA LEU A 662 -47.91 9.16 3.83
C LEU A 662 -47.59 7.84 4.51
N ILE A 663 -47.05 6.90 3.74
CA ILE A 663 -46.62 5.59 4.24
C ILE A 663 -45.11 5.49 4.04
N ALA A 664 -44.37 5.26 5.12
CA ALA A 664 -42.93 5.03 5.11
C ALA A 664 -42.57 3.56 5.39
N ASP A 665 -41.29 3.24 5.25
CA ASP A 665 -40.74 1.88 5.38
C ASP A 665 -41.33 0.88 4.39
N LEU A 666 -41.57 1.33 3.16
CA LEU A 666 -41.83 0.48 2.01
C LEU A 666 -40.51 0.10 1.32
N ALA A 667 -40.54 -0.92 0.47
CA ALA A 667 -39.38 -1.29 -0.34
C ALA A 667 -39.13 -0.19 -1.39
N PRO A 668 -37.91 0.39 -1.45
CA PRO A 668 -37.59 1.43 -2.42
C PRO A 668 -37.89 1.02 -3.85
N PHE A 669 -38.45 1.94 -4.65
CA PHE A 669 -38.84 1.72 -6.05
C PHE A 669 -39.88 0.60 -6.28
N GLY A 670 -40.39 -0.03 -5.22
CA GLY A 670 -41.44 -1.04 -5.31
C GLY A 670 -42.73 -0.46 -5.86
N THR A 671 -43.52 -1.27 -6.58
CA THR A 671 -44.83 -0.85 -7.10
C THR A 671 -45.94 -1.40 -6.21
N TYR A 672 -46.82 -0.52 -5.74
CA TYR A 672 -47.85 -0.82 -4.77
C TYR A 672 -49.24 -0.44 -5.28
N ASP A 673 -50.20 -1.34 -5.11
CA ASP A 673 -51.62 -1.04 -5.27
C ASP A 673 -52.21 -0.54 -3.96
N VAL A 674 -52.92 0.58 -4.03
CA VAL A 674 -53.62 1.20 -2.90
C VAL A 674 -55.11 0.93 -3.05
N PHE A 675 -55.72 0.35 -2.03
CA PHE A 675 -57.16 0.09 -1.95
C PHE A 675 -57.78 0.86 -0.78
N GLN A 676 -59.00 1.34 -0.97
CA GLN A 676 -59.88 1.89 0.06
C GLN A 676 -61.20 1.10 0.05
N ASP A 677 -61.54 0.49 1.19
CA ASP A 677 -62.73 -0.34 1.37
C ASP A 677 -62.89 -1.41 0.27
N GLY A 678 -61.76 -2.01 -0.13
CA GLY A 678 -61.68 -3.04 -1.18
C GLY A 678 -61.69 -2.50 -2.63
N ASN A 679 -61.88 -1.19 -2.84
CA ASN A 679 -61.82 -0.57 -4.16
C ASN A 679 -60.42 -0.01 -4.42
N LYS A 680 -59.85 -0.31 -5.59
CA LYS A 680 -58.53 0.20 -5.97
C LYS A 680 -58.59 1.71 -6.22
N LEU A 681 -57.77 2.46 -5.49
CA LEU A 681 -57.58 3.90 -5.65
C LEU A 681 -56.50 4.22 -6.69
N ALA A 682 -55.33 3.59 -6.56
CA ALA A 682 -54.15 3.91 -7.37
C ALA A 682 -53.16 2.74 -7.43
N THR A 683 -52.23 2.83 -8.38
CA THR A 683 -50.97 2.08 -8.38
C THR A 683 -49.85 3.11 -8.31
N LEU A 684 -48.97 3.00 -7.31
CA LEU A 684 -47.96 3.99 -6.99
C LEU A 684 -46.60 3.31 -6.85
N SER A 685 -45.54 3.99 -7.27
CA SER A 685 -44.17 3.55 -7.03
C SER A 685 -43.65 4.22 -5.77
N ALA A 686 -43.07 3.41 -4.87
CA ALA A 686 -42.35 3.93 -3.72
C ALA A 686 -41.10 4.68 -4.18
N SER A 687 -40.75 5.72 -3.44
CA SER A 687 -39.52 6.49 -3.68
C SER A 687 -38.25 5.70 -3.38
N GLU A 688 -37.09 6.32 -3.63
CA GLU A 688 -35.79 5.81 -3.17
C GLU A 688 -35.73 5.65 -1.64
N ALA A 689 -36.43 6.52 -0.89
CA ALA A 689 -36.48 6.42 0.56
C ALA A 689 -37.50 5.39 1.07
N GLY A 690 -38.28 4.76 0.18
CA GLY A 690 -39.30 3.79 0.56
C GLY A 690 -40.55 4.44 1.14
N THR A 691 -41.00 5.54 0.54
CA THR A 691 -42.22 6.27 0.91
C THR A 691 -43.21 6.31 -0.26
N ILE A 692 -44.51 6.37 0.06
CA ILE A 692 -45.59 6.69 -0.88
C ILE A 692 -46.51 7.71 -0.23
N SER A 693 -46.97 8.71 -1.01
CA SER A 693 -48.08 9.56 -0.62
C SER A 693 -49.27 9.45 -1.57
N PHE A 694 -50.48 9.58 -1.04
CA PHE A 694 -51.72 9.61 -1.83
C PHE A 694 -52.86 10.33 -1.10
N ASN A 695 -53.84 10.79 -1.87
CA ASN A 695 -55.04 11.43 -1.32
C ASN A 695 -56.24 10.47 -1.36
N SER A 696 -57.09 10.60 -0.35
CA SER A 696 -58.39 9.93 -0.27
C SER A 696 -59.49 10.95 0.01
N THR A 697 -60.73 10.65 -0.38
CA THR A 697 -61.88 11.56 -0.20
C THR A 697 -62.44 11.54 1.22
N GLY A 698 -61.93 10.67 2.10
CA GLY A 698 -62.47 10.37 3.42
C GLY A 698 -61.70 9.23 4.08
N GLY A 699 -62.13 8.83 5.28
CA GLY A 699 -61.62 7.64 5.95
C GLY A 699 -62.14 6.33 5.35
N GLY A 700 -61.83 5.21 6.01
CA GLY A 700 -62.12 3.85 5.53
C GLY A 700 -61.03 2.87 5.95
N SER A 701 -61.12 1.65 5.43
CA SER A 701 -60.06 0.64 5.52
C SER A 701 -59.12 0.77 4.33
N PHE A 702 -57.83 0.92 4.60
CA PHE A 702 -56.79 1.07 3.58
C PHE A 702 -55.91 -0.18 3.57
N ASN A 703 -55.65 -0.67 2.36
CA ASN A 703 -54.75 -1.78 2.11
C ASN A 703 -53.80 -1.37 0.99
N VAL A 704 -52.50 -1.37 1.29
CA VAL A 704 -51.43 -1.04 0.36
C VAL A 704 -50.56 -2.27 0.22
N SER A 705 -50.63 -2.91 -0.94
CA SER A 705 -49.97 -4.19 -1.21
C SER A 705 -49.03 -4.06 -2.38
N SER A 706 -47.85 -4.67 -2.28
CA SER A 706 -46.94 -4.74 -3.41
C SER A 706 -47.51 -5.62 -4.51
N ASN A 707 -47.40 -5.12 -5.75
CA ASN A 707 -47.72 -5.91 -6.93
C ASN A 707 -46.47 -6.60 -7.52
N ALA A 708 -45.30 -6.01 -7.28
CA ALA A 708 -43.98 -6.56 -7.55
C ALA A 708 -42.93 -5.72 -6.81
N LEU A 709 -42.03 -6.37 -6.05
CA LEU A 709 -40.91 -5.73 -5.37
C LEU A 709 -39.59 -6.20 -5.99
N PRO A 710 -38.62 -5.29 -6.19
CA PRO A 710 -37.28 -5.73 -6.57
C PRO A 710 -36.65 -6.53 -5.41
N PRO A 711 -35.77 -7.50 -5.72
CA PRO A 711 -35.03 -8.19 -4.69
C PRO A 711 -34.06 -7.24 -3.98
N THR A 712 -33.39 -7.71 -2.94
CA THR A 712 -32.29 -7.02 -2.28
C THR A 712 -31.04 -7.87 -2.37
N VAL A 713 -29.86 -7.25 -2.51
CA VAL A 713 -28.59 -7.98 -2.58
C VAL A 713 -27.47 -7.24 -1.85
N VAL A 714 -26.71 -8.00 -1.06
CA VAL A 714 -25.43 -7.58 -0.48
C VAL A 714 -24.34 -8.48 -1.03
N ALA A 715 -23.25 -7.87 -1.48
CA ALA A 715 -22.10 -8.56 -2.06
C ALA A 715 -20.83 -8.27 -1.26
N SER A 716 -19.93 -9.25 -1.20
CA SER A 716 -18.60 -9.09 -0.59
C SER A 716 -17.53 -9.87 -1.38
N ALA A 717 -16.26 -9.54 -1.15
CA ALA A 717 -15.14 -10.18 -1.82
C ALA A 717 -13.92 -10.33 -0.90
N ALA A 718 -13.09 -11.34 -1.16
CA ALA A 718 -11.80 -11.52 -0.48
C ALA A 718 -10.78 -12.25 -1.37
N PRO A 719 -9.52 -11.78 -1.44
CA PRO A 719 -9.02 -10.47 -0.99
C PRO A 719 -9.50 -9.32 -1.88
N VAL A 720 -9.52 -8.07 -1.37
CA VAL A 720 -9.88 -6.87 -2.15
C VAL A 720 -8.69 -6.10 -2.74
N SER A 721 -7.46 -6.52 -2.41
CA SER A 721 -6.24 -5.98 -3.00
C SER A 721 -5.09 -6.98 -3.04
N GLY A 722 -4.16 -6.79 -3.98
CA GLY A 722 -2.95 -7.60 -4.12
C GLY A 722 -2.30 -7.44 -5.50
N ASN A 723 -1.21 -8.17 -5.75
CA ASN A 723 -0.51 -8.11 -7.04
C ASN A 723 -1.16 -9.03 -8.08
N ALA A 724 -1.09 -8.65 -9.36
CA ALA A 724 -1.49 -9.49 -10.48
C ALA A 724 -0.57 -10.72 -10.63
N PRO A 725 -1.12 -11.91 -10.95
CA PRO A 725 -2.54 -12.23 -11.04
C PRO A 725 -3.19 -12.35 -9.64
N LEU A 726 -4.24 -11.58 -9.39
CA LEU A 726 -4.98 -11.59 -8.12
C LEU A 726 -6.25 -12.43 -8.25
N SER A 727 -6.32 -13.54 -7.50
CA SER A 727 -7.53 -14.37 -7.42
C SER A 727 -8.42 -13.92 -6.26
N VAL A 728 -9.67 -13.59 -6.56
CA VAL A 728 -10.67 -13.05 -5.64
C VAL A 728 -11.89 -13.96 -5.59
N SER A 729 -12.36 -14.28 -4.39
CA SER A 729 -13.63 -15.00 -4.17
C SER A 729 -14.73 -14.01 -3.83
N PHE A 730 -15.89 -14.14 -4.49
CA PHE A 730 -17.05 -13.28 -4.30
C PHE A 730 -18.19 -14.03 -3.61
N THR A 731 -18.95 -13.32 -2.78
CA THR A 731 -20.15 -13.84 -2.10
C THR A 731 -21.31 -12.91 -2.32
N ALA A 732 -22.49 -13.44 -2.68
CA ALA A 732 -23.74 -12.69 -2.74
C ALA A 732 -24.79 -13.28 -1.79
N VAL A 733 -25.41 -12.42 -0.98
CA VAL A 733 -26.58 -12.73 -0.17
C VAL A 733 -27.73 -11.88 -0.69
N ALA A 734 -28.76 -12.53 -1.24
CA ALA A 734 -29.92 -11.87 -1.78
C ALA A 734 -31.21 -12.39 -1.16
N THR A 735 -32.18 -11.50 -0.96
CA THR A 735 -33.51 -11.80 -0.42
C THR A 735 -34.57 -11.11 -1.24
N ASP A 736 -35.71 -11.75 -1.39
CA ASP A 736 -36.89 -11.21 -2.06
C ASP A 736 -38.07 -11.28 -1.10
N LEU A 737 -38.82 -10.17 -0.98
CA LEU A 737 -39.85 -10.00 0.04
C LEU A 737 -41.21 -10.53 -0.41
N ASP A 738 -41.49 -10.52 -1.72
CA ASP A 738 -42.73 -11.02 -2.32
C ASP A 738 -42.54 -12.25 -3.21
N GLY A 739 -41.32 -12.80 -3.29
CA GLY A 739 -41.00 -13.94 -4.14
C GLY A 739 -39.70 -14.70 -3.80
N THR A 740 -38.99 -15.10 -4.84
CA THR A 740 -37.77 -15.93 -4.82
C THR A 740 -36.76 -15.42 -5.85
N ILE A 741 -35.47 -15.54 -5.52
CA ILE A 741 -34.38 -15.16 -6.44
C ILE A 741 -34.29 -16.15 -7.62
N GLN A 742 -34.32 -15.64 -8.84
CA GLN A 742 -34.25 -16.41 -10.08
C GLN A 742 -32.82 -16.57 -10.61
N SER A 743 -32.02 -15.49 -10.63
CA SER A 743 -30.66 -15.53 -11.19
C SER A 743 -29.70 -14.50 -10.61
N TYR A 744 -28.40 -14.78 -10.73
CA TYR A 744 -27.28 -13.88 -10.45
C TYR A 744 -26.53 -13.56 -11.74
N ASN A 745 -25.97 -12.36 -11.86
CA ASN A 745 -25.14 -11.94 -12.98
C ASN A 745 -24.03 -10.99 -12.48
N TRP A 746 -22.84 -11.53 -12.29
CA TRP A 746 -21.66 -10.80 -11.83
C TRP A 746 -20.91 -10.15 -12.98
N SER A 747 -20.58 -8.87 -12.83
CA SER A 747 -19.64 -8.12 -13.69
C SER A 747 -18.39 -7.81 -12.89
N PHE A 748 -17.21 -8.23 -13.37
CA PHE A 748 -15.95 -8.06 -12.65
C PHE A 748 -15.24 -6.73 -12.91
N GLY A 749 -15.73 -5.94 -13.88
CA GLY A 749 -15.19 -4.61 -14.19
C GLY A 749 -13.91 -4.59 -15.03
N ASP A 750 -13.44 -5.74 -15.53
CA ASP A 750 -12.20 -5.89 -16.31
C ASP A 750 -12.44 -6.34 -17.77
N ASN A 751 -13.67 -6.19 -18.26
CA ASN A 751 -14.14 -6.63 -19.59
C ASN A 751 -14.09 -8.15 -19.82
N THR A 752 -13.93 -8.96 -18.77
CA THR A 752 -14.09 -10.41 -18.87
C THR A 752 -15.57 -10.81 -18.87
N PRO A 753 -15.93 -12.02 -19.36
CA PRO A 753 -17.31 -12.48 -19.36
C PRO A 753 -17.92 -12.55 -17.95
N ASN A 754 -19.19 -12.17 -17.84
CA ASN A 754 -19.93 -12.25 -16.60
C ASN A 754 -20.10 -13.69 -16.07
N SER A 755 -20.35 -13.83 -14.76
CA SER A 755 -20.67 -15.12 -14.13
C SER A 755 -22.10 -15.18 -13.61
N THR A 756 -22.76 -16.33 -13.78
CA THR A 756 -24.12 -16.56 -13.27
C THR A 756 -24.17 -17.34 -11.95
N GLN A 757 -23.01 -17.68 -11.38
CA GLN A 757 -22.94 -18.34 -10.08
C GLN A 757 -23.28 -17.36 -8.96
N GLN A 758 -23.91 -17.82 -7.87
CA GLN A 758 -24.14 -16.98 -6.69
C GLN A 758 -22.82 -16.50 -6.07
N ASN A 759 -21.84 -17.41 -5.91
CA ASN A 759 -20.55 -17.14 -5.27
C ASN A 759 -19.38 -17.53 -6.20
N PRO A 760 -19.05 -16.72 -7.23
CA PRO A 760 -17.97 -17.03 -8.17
C PRO A 760 -16.58 -16.69 -7.61
N SER A 761 -15.55 -17.20 -8.27
CA SER A 761 -14.17 -16.73 -8.14
C SER A 761 -13.70 -16.10 -9.46
N HIS A 762 -12.90 -15.03 -9.40
CA HIS A 762 -12.33 -14.38 -10.58
C HIS A 762 -10.86 -14.03 -10.39
N THR A 763 -10.08 -14.03 -11.47
CA THR A 763 -8.64 -13.71 -11.45
C THR A 763 -8.35 -12.49 -12.29
N TYR A 764 -7.97 -11.40 -11.64
CA TYR A 764 -7.54 -10.17 -12.28
C TYR A 764 -6.07 -10.26 -12.68
N SER A 765 -5.80 -10.21 -13.99
CA SER A 765 -4.46 -10.45 -14.53
C SER A 765 -3.66 -9.18 -14.84
N LEU A 766 -4.32 -8.02 -14.84
CA LEU A 766 -3.70 -6.73 -15.12
C LEU A 766 -3.78 -5.83 -13.89
N ASN A 767 -2.91 -4.82 -13.83
CA ASN A 767 -3.02 -3.79 -12.82
C ASN A 767 -4.19 -2.85 -13.13
N GLY A 768 -4.86 -2.41 -12.07
CA GLY A 768 -6.01 -1.54 -12.19
C GLY A 768 -6.87 -1.56 -10.94
N THR A 769 -7.84 -0.65 -10.93
CA THR A 769 -8.92 -0.63 -9.95
C THR A 769 -10.18 -1.08 -10.67
N TYR A 770 -10.71 -2.22 -10.25
CA TYR A 770 -11.87 -2.86 -10.88
C TYR A 770 -13.10 -2.70 -9.99
N GLN A 771 -14.21 -2.28 -10.58
CA GLN A 771 -15.49 -2.18 -9.90
C GLN A 771 -16.32 -3.42 -10.21
N THR A 772 -16.52 -4.25 -9.19
CA THR A 772 -17.28 -5.49 -9.32
C THR A 772 -18.69 -5.31 -8.80
N THR A 773 -19.69 -5.72 -9.57
CA THR A 773 -21.10 -5.69 -9.16
C THR A 773 -21.78 -7.03 -9.45
N VAL A 774 -22.83 -7.33 -8.70
CA VAL A 774 -23.78 -8.40 -9.04
C VAL A 774 -25.15 -7.81 -9.28
N ILE A 775 -25.79 -8.22 -10.37
CA ILE A 775 -27.21 -7.99 -10.63
C ILE A 775 -27.93 -9.28 -10.28
N VAL A 776 -28.95 -9.18 -9.43
CA VAL A 776 -29.82 -10.28 -9.04
C VAL A 776 -31.19 -10.04 -9.64
N THR A 777 -31.79 -11.06 -10.23
CA THR A 777 -33.15 -11.03 -10.80
C THR A 777 -34.04 -11.97 -10.02
N ASP A 778 -35.25 -11.54 -9.67
CA ASP A 778 -36.26 -12.37 -9.00
C ASP A 778 -37.19 -13.11 -9.99
N ASN A 779 -38.18 -13.85 -9.48
CA ASN A 779 -39.17 -14.56 -10.29
C ASN A 779 -40.23 -13.66 -10.96
N SER A 780 -40.28 -12.38 -10.61
CA SER A 780 -41.14 -11.35 -11.22
C SER A 780 -40.41 -10.61 -12.36
N GLY A 781 -39.12 -10.87 -12.55
CA GLY A 781 -38.27 -10.24 -13.55
C GLY A 781 -37.69 -8.89 -13.11
N LEU A 782 -37.89 -8.49 -11.85
CA LEU A 782 -37.28 -7.28 -11.29
C LEU A 782 -35.85 -7.57 -10.85
N THR A 783 -35.03 -6.53 -10.84
CA THR A 783 -33.59 -6.66 -10.59
C THR A 783 -33.10 -5.74 -9.49
N ALA A 784 -32.09 -6.20 -8.75
CA ALA A 784 -31.33 -5.38 -7.82
C ALA A 784 -29.83 -5.51 -8.08
N THR A 785 -29.11 -4.39 -7.96
CA THR A 785 -27.66 -4.34 -8.16
C THR A 785 -26.97 -4.08 -6.83
N SER A 786 -25.90 -4.83 -6.53
CA SER A 786 -25.09 -4.57 -5.35
C SER A 786 -24.35 -3.24 -5.45
N ILE A 787 -23.99 -2.64 -4.30
CA ILE A 787 -22.96 -1.60 -4.26
C ILE A 787 -21.68 -2.15 -4.90
N PRO A 788 -20.97 -1.37 -5.75
CA PRO A 788 -19.71 -1.82 -6.36
C PRO A 788 -18.65 -2.18 -5.31
N ILE A 789 -18.00 -3.32 -5.50
CA ILE A 789 -16.83 -3.75 -4.73
C ILE A 789 -15.59 -3.33 -5.49
N THR A 790 -14.79 -2.46 -4.89
CA THR A 790 -13.50 -2.03 -5.43
C THR A 790 -12.44 -3.10 -5.21
N ILE A 791 -11.87 -3.63 -6.28
CA ILE A 791 -10.72 -4.55 -6.26
C ILE A 791 -9.49 -3.80 -6.81
N THR A 792 -8.44 -3.68 -6.00
CA THR A 792 -7.21 -2.97 -6.38
C THR A 792 -6.09 -3.95 -6.70
N VAL A 793 -5.67 -4.00 -7.95
CA VAL A 793 -4.63 -4.90 -8.43
C VAL A 793 -3.40 -4.11 -8.82
N THR A 794 -2.27 -4.41 -8.18
CA THR A 794 -0.97 -3.81 -8.50
C THR A 794 -0.11 -4.79 -9.31
N LEU A 795 0.97 -4.32 -9.93
CA LEU A 795 1.98 -5.23 -10.48
C LEU A 795 2.94 -5.66 -9.37
N PRO A 796 3.52 -6.87 -9.42
CA PRO A 796 4.60 -7.26 -8.50
C PRO A 796 5.82 -6.33 -8.64
N PRO A 797 6.53 -6.04 -7.54
CA PRO A 797 7.76 -5.25 -7.61
C PRO A 797 8.86 -6.04 -8.33
N GLN A 798 9.65 -5.35 -9.15
CA GLN A 798 10.85 -5.89 -9.79
C GLN A 798 12.04 -4.97 -9.51
N VAL A 799 13.17 -5.53 -9.11
CA VAL A 799 14.40 -4.78 -8.88
C VAL A 799 15.56 -5.47 -9.57
N THR A 800 16.40 -4.70 -10.23
CA THR A 800 17.69 -5.16 -10.77
C THR A 800 18.80 -4.25 -10.27
N ALA A 801 19.86 -4.85 -9.75
CA ALA A 801 21.04 -4.18 -9.24
C ALA A 801 22.17 -4.15 -10.28
N SER A 802 22.94 -3.08 -10.29
CA SER A 802 24.22 -3.00 -11.01
C SER A 802 25.23 -2.18 -10.21
N ALA A 803 26.51 -2.32 -10.55
CA ALA A 803 27.63 -1.57 -9.95
C ALA A 803 28.57 -1.09 -11.06
N ASP A 804 29.23 0.05 -10.85
CA ASP A 804 30.22 0.60 -11.78
C ASP A 804 31.51 -0.23 -11.84
N VAL A 805 31.92 -0.81 -10.71
CA VAL A 805 33.01 -1.78 -10.62
C VAL A 805 32.60 -2.97 -9.75
N THR A 806 32.99 -4.18 -10.15
CA THR A 806 32.73 -5.42 -9.39
C THR A 806 33.99 -5.98 -8.72
N SER A 807 35.15 -5.37 -8.97
CA SER A 807 36.40 -5.72 -8.29
C SER A 807 37.39 -4.56 -8.24
N GLY A 808 38.26 -4.52 -7.22
CA GLY A 808 39.34 -3.54 -7.11
C GLY A 808 40.15 -3.67 -5.83
N GLN A 809 41.11 -2.76 -5.60
CA GLN A 809 41.93 -2.77 -4.38
C GLN A 809 41.29 -1.92 -3.27
N THR A 810 41.52 -2.30 -2.01
CA THR A 810 41.11 -1.47 -0.88
C THR A 810 41.94 -0.17 -0.77
N PRO A 811 41.32 0.99 -0.46
CA PRO A 811 39.88 1.21 -0.32
C PRO A 811 39.19 1.25 -1.69
N LEU A 812 38.14 0.43 -1.86
CA LEU A 812 37.36 0.36 -3.10
C LEU A 812 36.05 1.11 -2.93
N THR A 813 35.90 2.22 -3.65
CA THR A 813 34.61 2.92 -3.80
C THR A 813 33.81 2.27 -4.92
N VAL A 814 32.56 1.91 -4.64
CA VAL A 814 31.62 1.32 -5.61
C VAL A 814 30.34 2.16 -5.63
N ASN A 815 29.90 2.54 -6.83
CA ASN A 815 28.62 3.21 -7.04
C ASN A 815 27.60 2.20 -7.55
N PHE A 816 26.54 2.00 -6.76
CA PHE A 816 25.48 1.07 -7.08
C PHE A 816 24.32 1.78 -7.75
N THR A 817 23.68 1.09 -8.69
CA THR A 817 22.46 1.54 -9.36
C THR A 817 21.39 0.48 -9.25
N ALA A 818 20.20 0.86 -8.77
CA ALA A 818 19.01 0.03 -8.81
C ALA A 818 18.01 0.56 -9.85
N ILE A 819 17.57 -0.33 -10.74
CA ILE A 819 16.41 -0.09 -11.60
C ILE A 819 15.25 -0.85 -10.97
N GLY A 820 14.28 -0.11 -10.43
CA GLY A 820 13.07 -0.68 -9.85
C GLY A 820 11.83 -0.38 -10.69
N GLN A 821 10.95 -1.37 -10.82
CA GLN A 821 9.60 -1.22 -11.32
C GLN A 821 8.61 -1.54 -10.20
N ASN A 822 7.58 -0.70 -10.04
CA ASN A 822 6.56 -0.82 -8.99
C ASN A 822 7.15 -0.81 -7.56
N ILE A 823 8.20 -0.02 -7.32
CA ILE A 823 8.89 0.08 -6.03
C ILE A 823 8.76 1.51 -5.49
N VAL A 824 8.43 1.62 -4.19
CA VAL A 824 8.37 2.90 -3.45
C VAL A 824 9.53 3.08 -2.48
N SER A 825 10.27 2.01 -2.15
CA SER A 825 11.46 2.10 -1.29
C SER A 825 12.50 1.02 -1.59
N TYR A 826 13.77 1.35 -1.35
CA TYR A 826 14.92 0.46 -1.53
C TYR A 826 15.61 0.21 -0.18
N LEU A 827 16.18 -0.97 -0.02
CA LEU A 827 17.09 -1.31 1.07
C LEU A 827 18.28 -2.09 0.53
N TRP A 828 19.43 -1.45 0.51
CA TRP A 828 20.72 -2.06 0.19
C TRP A 828 21.36 -2.62 1.45
N ASN A 829 21.95 -3.81 1.34
CA ASN A 829 22.90 -4.38 2.29
C ASN A 829 24.19 -4.68 1.54
N PHE A 830 25.29 -4.06 1.96
CA PHE A 830 26.57 -4.13 1.24
C PHE A 830 27.41 -5.38 1.58
N GLY A 831 26.92 -6.25 2.46
CA GLY A 831 27.60 -7.50 2.84
C GLY A 831 28.72 -7.34 3.87
N ASP A 832 29.00 -6.11 4.32
CA ASP A 832 30.04 -5.76 5.29
C ASP A 832 29.47 -5.25 6.64
N GLY A 833 28.15 -5.34 6.81
CA GLY A 833 27.41 -4.83 7.96
C GLY A 833 26.77 -3.45 7.74
N ASN A 834 27.08 -2.75 6.65
CA ASN A 834 26.48 -1.46 6.30
C ASN A 834 25.26 -1.60 5.39
N THR A 835 24.34 -0.62 5.45
CA THR A 835 23.11 -0.59 4.66
C THR A 835 22.82 0.82 4.11
N SER A 836 21.93 0.94 3.12
CA SER A 836 21.44 2.22 2.60
C SER A 836 20.00 2.12 2.11
N THR A 837 19.25 3.22 2.20
CA THR A 837 17.87 3.32 1.67
C THR A 837 17.78 4.16 0.38
N GLN A 838 18.90 4.69 -0.10
CA GLN A 838 18.95 5.41 -1.37
C GLN A 838 18.78 4.44 -2.54
N GLN A 839 18.15 4.88 -3.63
CA GLN A 839 18.03 4.06 -4.83
C GLN A 839 19.41 3.74 -5.44
N ASN A 840 20.28 4.74 -5.55
CA ASN A 840 21.62 4.63 -6.16
C ASN A 840 22.71 5.08 -5.17
N PRO A 841 23.07 4.25 -4.16
CA PRO A 841 24.06 4.61 -3.16
C PRO A 841 25.50 4.45 -3.65
N SER A 842 26.42 5.18 -3.02
CA SER A 842 27.87 4.96 -3.11
C SER A 842 28.37 4.35 -1.79
N HIS A 843 29.24 3.34 -1.86
CA HIS A 843 29.79 2.67 -0.69
C HIS A 843 31.31 2.43 -0.84
N VAL A 844 32.04 2.47 0.27
CA VAL A 844 33.51 2.29 0.30
C VAL A 844 33.87 1.07 1.13
N TYR A 845 34.45 0.06 0.48
CA TYR A 845 34.98 -1.12 1.15
C TYR A 845 36.42 -0.87 1.61
N GLN A 846 36.61 -0.86 2.92
CA GLN A 846 37.90 -0.57 3.58
C GLN A 846 38.77 -1.81 3.79
N ASN A 847 38.20 -3.01 3.72
CA ASN A 847 38.89 -4.26 3.97
C ASN A 847 38.84 -5.14 2.72
N SER A 848 39.87 -5.98 2.53
CA SER A 848 39.82 -6.99 1.49
C SER A 848 38.83 -8.10 1.86
N GLY A 849 38.15 -8.64 0.85
CA GLY A 849 37.07 -9.60 1.04
C GLY A 849 36.15 -9.69 -0.19
N THR A 850 35.30 -10.71 -0.20
CA THR A 850 34.20 -10.85 -1.17
C THR A 850 32.90 -10.53 -0.48
N TYR A 851 32.18 -9.52 -0.96
CA TYR A 851 30.95 -9.01 -0.36
C TYR A 851 29.75 -9.36 -1.24
N THR A 852 28.72 -9.96 -0.64
CA THR A 852 27.43 -10.17 -1.31
C THR A 852 26.55 -8.96 -1.03
N VAL A 853 26.31 -8.16 -2.06
CA VAL A 853 25.48 -6.96 -1.99
C VAL A 853 24.06 -7.32 -2.39
N THR A 854 23.07 -6.99 -1.58
CA THR A 854 21.66 -7.24 -1.89
C THR A 854 20.88 -5.93 -1.92
N VAL A 855 20.02 -5.74 -2.92
CA VAL A 855 19.00 -4.67 -2.90
C VAL A 855 17.63 -5.29 -2.75
N THR A 856 16.84 -4.79 -1.80
CA THR A 856 15.44 -5.16 -1.63
C THR A 856 14.57 -3.98 -2.04
N GLY A 857 13.73 -4.16 -3.05
CA GLY A 857 12.72 -3.20 -3.46
C GLY A 857 11.37 -3.54 -2.84
N THR A 858 10.68 -2.55 -2.26
CA THR A 858 9.34 -2.71 -1.66
C THR A 858 8.31 -1.91 -2.46
N ASP A 859 7.16 -2.50 -2.78
CA ASP A 859 6.03 -1.80 -3.43
C ASP A 859 5.15 -1.02 -2.45
N SER A 860 4.13 -0.32 -2.98
CA SER A 860 3.20 0.49 -2.19
C SER A 860 2.28 -0.30 -1.25
N ILE A 861 2.21 -1.64 -1.40
CA ILE A 861 1.42 -2.54 -0.55
C ILE A 861 2.29 -3.42 0.36
N GLY A 862 3.60 -3.12 0.46
CA GLY A 862 4.53 -3.76 1.38
C GLY A 862 5.08 -5.12 0.91
N LYS A 863 4.89 -5.49 -0.36
CA LYS A 863 5.53 -6.69 -0.93
C LYS A 863 6.93 -6.35 -1.42
N THR A 864 7.82 -7.33 -1.36
CA THR A 864 9.24 -7.13 -1.64
C THR A 864 9.75 -8.06 -2.75
N THR A 865 10.79 -7.60 -3.44
CA THR A 865 11.66 -8.41 -4.29
C THR A 865 13.11 -8.07 -3.99
N THR A 866 14.03 -8.99 -4.28
CA THR A 866 15.45 -8.81 -4.00
C THR A 866 16.27 -9.19 -5.22
N ASP A 867 17.36 -8.45 -5.45
CA ASP A 867 18.43 -8.81 -6.38
C ASP A 867 19.79 -8.74 -5.68
N SER A 868 20.82 -9.40 -6.21
CA SER A 868 22.12 -9.55 -5.55
C SER A 868 23.32 -9.47 -6.51
N LEU A 869 24.41 -8.89 -6.03
CA LEU A 869 25.69 -8.73 -6.73
C LEU A 869 26.85 -9.21 -5.83
N SER A 870 27.98 -9.57 -6.44
CA SER A 870 29.22 -9.87 -5.72
C SER A 870 30.30 -8.84 -6.02
N ILE A 871 30.91 -8.27 -4.98
CA ILE A 871 32.01 -7.30 -5.06
C ILE A 871 33.28 -7.91 -4.46
N ALA A 872 34.36 -7.98 -5.24
CA ALA A 872 35.64 -8.52 -4.81
C ALA A 872 36.67 -7.42 -4.52
N VAL A 873 37.10 -7.30 -3.27
CA VAL A 873 38.06 -6.28 -2.82
C VAL A 873 39.38 -6.95 -2.46
N ALA A 874 40.44 -6.65 -3.19
CA ALA A 874 41.77 -7.22 -2.98
C ALA A 874 42.65 -6.33 -2.08
N GLY A 875 43.52 -6.97 -1.27
CA GLY A 875 44.54 -6.30 -0.46
C GLY A 875 45.89 -6.14 -1.19
N THR A 876 46.96 -5.86 -0.43
CA THR A 876 48.35 -5.75 -0.95
C THR A 876 48.95 -7.13 -1.24
N LEU A 877 49.79 -7.24 -2.28
CA LEU A 877 50.49 -8.49 -2.64
C LEU A 877 51.40 -8.95 -1.50
N THR A 878 51.16 -10.18 -0.99
CA THR A 878 51.97 -10.76 0.10
C THR A 878 52.66 -12.05 -0.30
N THR A 879 52.08 -12.84 -1.22
CA THR A 879 52.62 -14.15 -1.61
C THR A 879 52.52 -14.40 -3.11
N ILE A 880 53.48 -15.13 -3.67
CA ILE A 880 53.40 -15.68 -5.02
C ILE A 880 53.57 -17.19 -4.91
N THR A 881 52.64 -17.94 -5.51
CA THR A 881 52.69 -19.41 -5.56
C THR A 881 52.99 -19.86 -6.98
N VAL A 882 53.93 -20.80 -7.15
CA VAL A 882 54.32 -21.36 -8.45
C VAL A 882 53.76 -22.77 -8.57
N SER A 883 53.14 -23.09 -9.71
CA SER A 883 52.53 -24.39 -9.99
C SER A 883 52.99 -24.93 -11.36
N PRO A 884 53.37 -26.22 -11.47
CA PRO A 884 53.44 -27.20 -10.39
C PRO A 884 54.61 -26.91 -9.43
N ASN A 885 54.51 -27.30 -8.16
CA ASN A 885 55.54 -27.03 -7.15
C ASN A 885 56.74 -27.98 -7.22
N VAL A 886 56.53 -29.25 -7.62
CA VAL A 886 57.59 -30.24 -7.84
C VAL A 886 57.29 -30.98 -9.15
N VAL A 887 58.26 -31.07 -10.05
CA VAL A 887 58.10 -31.70 -11.36
C VAL A 887 59.27 -32.64 -11.66
N PHE A 888 58.99 -33.79 -12.29
CA PHE A 888 60.00 -34.63 -12.94
C PHE A 888 59.86 -34.54 -14.46
N VAL A 889 60.97 -34.36 -15.17
CA VAL A 889 61.01 -34.33 -16.65
C VAL A 889 62.12 -35.23 -17.17
N LEU A 890 61.91 -35.81 -18.34
CA LEU A 890 62.98 -36.52 -19.06
C LEU A 890 64.00 -35.52 -19.62
N PRO A 891 65.26 -35.95 -19.89
CA PRO A 891 66.21 -35.13 -20.65
C PRO A 891 65.60 -34.63 -21.97
N ASN A 892 65.77 -33.33 -22.27
CA ASN A 892 65.15 -32.63 -23.41
C ASN A 892 63.61 -32.48 -23.36
N GLY A 893 62.97 -32.81 -22.25
CA GLY A 893 61.54 -32.53 -22.04
C GLY A 893 61.25 -31.06 -21.74
N THR A 894 59.97 -30.69 -21.76
CA THR A 894 59.50 -29.34 -21.39
C THR A 894 58.49 -29.40 -20.26
N GLN A 895 58.44 -28.36 -19.43
CA GLN A 895 57.43 -28.19 -18.37
C GLN A 895 56.91 -26.75 -18.35
N GLN A 896 55.59 -26.57 -18.37
CA GLN A 896 54.96 -25.27 -18.16
C GLN A 896 54.80 -24.97 -16.67
N PHE A 897 55.30 -23.82 -16.21
CA PHE A 897 55.01 -23.25 -14.90
C PHE A 897 54.04 -22.08 -15.03
N SER A 898 53.22 -21.91 -14.01
CA SER A 898 52.31 -20.77 -13.84
C SER A 898 52.49 -20.21 -12.44
N ALA A 899 52.18 -18.93 -12.23
CA ALA A 899 52.24 -18.34 -10.91
C ALA A 899 51.01 -17.49 -10.60
N LEU A 900 50.63 -17.48 -9.33
CA LEU A 900 49.46 -16.77 -8.81
C LEU A 900 49.88 -15.91 -7.61
N GLY A 901 49.63 -14.61 -7.72
CA GLY A 901 49.86 -13.65 -6.65
C GLY A 901 48.63 -13.57 -5.74
N LYS A 902 48.85 -13.58 -4.42
CA LYS A 902 47.77 -13.48 -3.43
C LYS A 902 48.03 -12.41 -2.38
N ASP A 903 46.96 -11.82 -1.87
CA ASP A 903 46.98 -10.96 -0.68
C ASP A 903 47.07 -11.78 0.62
N SER A 904 47.14 -11.11 1.78
CA SER A 904 47.20 -11.75 3.10
C SER A 904 45.98 -12.60 3.46
N VAL A 905 44.88 -12.51 2.71
CA VAL A 905 43.61 -13.22 2.94
C VAL A 905 43.37 -14.29 1.86
N GLY A 906 44.28 -14.41 0.87
CA GLY A 906 44.25 -15.44 -0.16
C GLY A 906 43.56 -15.04 -1.46
N ASN A 907 43.15 -13.77 -1.63
CA ASN A 907 42.55 -13.27 -2.87
C ASN A 907 43.61 -13.11 -3.95
N THR A 908 43.27 -13.40 -5.20
CA THR A 908 44.18 -13.25 -6.34
C THR A 908 44.42 -11.78 -6.65
N ILE A 909 45.68 -11.39 -6.82
CA ILE A 909 46.09 -10.05 -7.26
C ILE A 909 46.78 -10.17 -8.63
N PRO A 910 46.52 -9.25 -9.57
CA PRO A 910 47.30 -9.14 -10.81
C PRO A 910 48.79 -8.94 -10.51
N ILE A 911 49.64 -9.73 -11.17
CA ILE A 911 51.10 -9.74 -10.95
C ILE A 911 51.87 -9.58 -12.25
N SER A 912 53.01 -8.88 -12.18
CA SER A 912 53.97 -8.72 -13.27
C SER A 912 55.22 -9.57 -13.00
N LEU A 913 55.30 -10.72 -13.66
CA LEU A 913 56.26 -11.78 -13.30
C LEU A 913 57.59 -11.67 -14.02
N THR A 914 58.67 -12.01 -13.30
CA THR A 914 60.00 -12.26 -13.87
C THR A 914 60.45 -13.67 -13.49
N TRP A 915 60.56 -14.59 -14.46
CA TRP A 915 60.95 -15.99 -14.26
C TRP A 915 62.45 -16.22 -14.31
N ALA A 916 62.95 -17.18 -13.52
CA ALA A 916 64.34 -17.64 -13.50
C ALA A 916 64.43 -19.14 -13.15
N VAL A 917 65.54 -19.78 -13.50
CA VAL A 917 65.84 -21.16 -13.09
C VAL A 917 67.30 -21.30 -12.64
N SER A 918 67.56 -22.10 -11.61
CA SER A 918 68.89 -22.25 -11.00
C SER A 918 69.88 -23.08 -11.83
N GLY A 919 69.42 -23.79 -12.87
CA GLY A 919 70.24 -24.60 -13.77
C GLY A 919 69.43 -25.63 -14.55
N GLY A 920 70.12 -26.56 -15.23
CA GLY A 920 69.49 -27.74 -15.85
C GLY A 920 68.71 -27.49 -17.15
N GLY A 921 68.40 -26.24 -17.49
CA GLY A 921 67.62 -25.87 -18.67
C GLY A 921 67.42 -24.36 -18.80
N MET A 922 66.45 -23.92 -19.61
CA MET A 922 66.04 -22.51 -19.73
C MET A 922 64.56 -22.36 -19.43
N ILE A 923 64.14 -21.24 -18.84
CA ILE A 923 62.72 -20.87 -18.68
C ILE A 923 62.45 -19.54 -19.39
N ASP A 924 61.36 -19.46 -20.14
CA ASP A 924 60.98 -18.24 -20.86
C ASP A 924 60.11 -17.29 -20.02
N ALA A 925 59.77 -16.13 -20.59
CA ALA A 925 58.95 -15.11 -19.93
C ALA A 925 57.51 -15.58 -19.63
N ASN A 926 57.05 -16.63 -20.30
CA ASN A 926 55.73 -17.22 -20.10
C ASN A 926 55.76 -18.37 -19.09
N GLY A 927 56.92 -18.69 -18.50
CA GLY A 927 57.07 -19.77 -17.53
C GLY A 927 57.28 -21.15 -18.16
N LEU A 928 57.57 -21.25 -19.46
CA LEU A 928 57.87 -22.53 -20.10
C LEU A 928 59.34 -22.92 -19.87
N PHE A 929 59.56 -23.96 -19.08
CA PHE A 929 60.87 -24.56 -18.86
C PHE A 929 61.18 -25.61 -19.94
N SER A 930 62.39 -25.55 -20.49
CA SER A 930 62.95 -26.55 -21.41
C SER A 930 64.17 -27.19 -20.76
N ALA A 931 64.10 -28.50 -20.48
CA ALA A 931 65.16 -29.27 -19.87
C ALA A 931 66.34 -29.46 -20.83
N GLY A 932 67.55 -29.34 -20.31
CA GLY A 932 68.77 -29.80 -20.97
C GLY A 932 69.01 -31.30 -20.76
N THR A 933 70.24 -31.74 -21.01
CA THR A 933 70.65 -33.14 -20.82
C THR A 933 71.26 -33.42 -19.44
N THR A 934 71.45 -32.39 -18.61
CA THR A 934 72.07 -32.52 -17.29
C THR A 934 71.04 -33.00 -16.28
N GLU A 935 71.16 -34.25 -15.83
CA GLU A 935 70.30 -34.80 -14.79
C GLU A 935 70.56 -34.14 -13.43
N GLY A 936 69.51 -34.00 -12.61
CA GLY A 936 69.58 -33.36 -11.30
C GLY A 936 68.33 -32.56 -10.96
N THR A 937 68.28 -32.00 -9.74
CA THR A 937 67.18 -31.16 -9.25
C THR A 937 67.56 -29.69 -9.25
N PHE A 938 66.71 -28.86 -9.85
CA PHE A 938 66.87 -27.41 -10.03
C PHE A 938 65.66 -26.67 -9.47
N THR A 939 65.79 -25.36 -9.25
CA THR A 939 64.74 -24.50 -8.70
C THR A 939 64.31 -23.50 -9.74
N VAL A 940 63.01 -23.47 -10.04
CA VAL A 940 62.36 -22.42 -10.81
C VAL A 940 61.86 -21.36 -9.84
N SER A 941 62.14 -20.09 -10.10
CA SER A 941 61.66 -18.98 -9.29
C SER A 941 60.99 -17.92 -10.14
N THR A 942 60.08 -17.16 -9.53
CA THR A 942 59.48 -15.98 -10.16
C THR A 942 59.25 -14.88 -9.13
N THR A 943 59.33 -13.63 -9.57
CA THR A 943 59.18 -12.44 -8.70
C THR A 943 58.25 -11.39 -9.28
N ASP A 944 57.54 -10.69 -8.42
CA ASP A 944 56.90 -9.40 -8.69
C ASP A 944 57.29 -8.42 -7.56
N GLY A 945 58.11 -7.42 -7.90
CA GLY A 945 58.75 -6.56 -6.89
C GLY A 945 59.66 -7.33 -5.94
N SER A 946 59.39 -7.24 -4.64
CA SER A 946 60.16 -7.92 -3.56
C SER A 946 59.59 -9.29 -3.16
N ILE A 947 58.44 -9.69 -3.69
CA ILE A 947 57.78 -10.96 -3.37
C ILE A 947 58.20 -12.00 -4.41
N SER A 948 58.52 -13.21 -3.95
CA SER A 948 58.98 -14.32 -4.80
C SER A 948 58.21 -15.61 -4.51
N GLY A 949 58.06 -16.44 -5.54
CA GLY A 949 57.57 -17.81 -5.45
C GLY A 949 58.55 -18.78 -6.11
N THR A 950 58.58 -20.03 -5.65
CA THR A 950 59.54 -21.06 -6.14
C THR A 950 58.87 -22.40 -6.38
N ALA A 951 59.40 -23.17 -7.32
CA ALA A 951 59.11 -24.58 -7.58
C ALA A 951 60.41 -25.37 -7.83
N SER A 952 60.35 -26.70 -7.71
CA SER A 952 61.47 -27.61 -7.98
C SER A 952 61.23 -28.44 -9.24
N ILE A 953 62.27 -28.65 -10.03
CA ILE A 953 62.23 -29.50 -11.23
C ILE A 953 63.41 -30.47 -11.25
N THR A 954 63.14 -31.76 -11.45
CA THR A 954 64.15 -32.82 -11.53
C THR A 954 64.20 -33.42 -12.93
N ILE A 955 65.38 -33.47 -13.52
CA ILE A 955 65.63 -34.09 -14.83
C ILE A 955 66.20 -35.50 -14.59
N SER A 956 65.54 -36.57 -15.07
CA SER A 956 66.01 -37.96 -14.95
C SER A 956 65.44 -38.88 -16.03
N SER A 957 66.22 -39.83 -16.51
CA SER A 957 65.83 -40.81 -17.54
C SER A 957 65.08 -42.06 -17.03
N ASN A 958 65.12 -42.37 -15.72
CA ASN A 958 64.61 -43.64 -15.16
C ASN A 958 63.46 -43.47 -14.15
N ILE A 959 62.54 -42.53 -14.39
CA ILE A 959 61.56 -42.06 -13.40
C ILE A 959 60.61 -43.17 -12.91
N PHE A 960 60.30 -44.18 -13.73
CA PHE A 960 59.27 -45.21 -13.42
C PHE A 960 59.76 -46.65 -13.30
N GLU A 961 61.04 -46.94 -13.53
CA GLU A 961 61.57 -48.31 -13.45
C GLU A 961 62.00 -48.69 -12.03
N ASN A 962 62.30 -47.68 -11.20
CA ASN A 962 62.72 -47.91 -9.83
C ASN A 962 61.58 -48.51 -8.99
N GLY A 963 61.79 -49.71 -8.46
CA GLY A 963 60.87 -50.40 -7.56
C GLY A 963 59.65 -51.05 -8.24
N LEU A 964 59.61 -51.14 -9.57
CA LEU A 964 58.50 -51.77 -10.30
C LEU A 964 58.57 -53.31 -10.13
N ILE A 965 57.50 -53.91 -9.62
CA ILE A 965 57.37 -55.36 -9.40
C ILE A 965 56.70 -56.03 -10.59
N GLY A 966 55.62 -55.43 -11.10
CA GLY A 966 54.84 -55.98 -12.21
C GLY A 966 54.18 -54.87 -12.98
N TYR A 967 54.13 -55.03 -14.30
CA TYR A 967 53.51 -54.07 -15.20
C TYR A 967 52.78 -54.81 -16.32
N TRP A 968 51.45 -54.76 -16.31
CA TRP A 968 50.62 -55.34 -17.34
C TRP A 968 50.00 -54.22 -18.16
N THR A 969 50.54 -54.06 -19.37
CA THR A 969 50.05 -53.08 -20.36
C THR A 969 48.63 -53.39 -20.82
N LEU A 970 48.28 -54.67 -20.92
CA LEU A 970 47.01 -55.16 -21.50
C LEU A 970 46.83 -54.77 -22.99
N ASP A 971 47.95 -54.63 -23.71
CA ASP A 971 48.04 -54.23 -25.12
C ASP A 971 48.08 -55.40 -26.11
N GLU A 972 48.07 -56.66 -25.64
CA GLU A 972 48.39 -57.82 -26.46
C GLU A 972 47.32 -58.13 -27.52
N GLY A 973 46.07 -57.72 -27.28
CA GLY A 973 44.97 -57.74 -28.26
C GLY A 973 44.41 -59.13 -28.61
N ALA A 974 45.07 -60.23 -28.22
CA ALA A 974 44.58 -61.61 -28.40
C ALA A 974 45.28 -62.61 -27.45
N GLY A 975 44.65 -63.75 -27.22
CA GLY A 975 45.20 -64.84 -26.37
C GLY A 975 44.66 -64.83 -24.94
N GLN A 976 45.19 -65.72 -24.08
CA GLN A 976 44.76 -65.88 -22.68
C GLN A 976 45.87 -65.49 -21.68
N THR A 977 46.85 -64.70 -22.10
CA THR A 977 47.98 -64.31 -21.27
C THR A 977 48.19 -62.80 -21.32
N ALA A 978 48.16 -62.15 -20.16
CA ALA A 978 48.58 -60.77 -19.98
C ALA A 978 50.09 -60.76 -19.67
N GLN A 979 50.90 -60.13 -20.52
CA GLN A 979 52.36 -60.14 -20.38
C GLN A 979 52.81 -59.14 -19.33
N ASP A 980 53.84 -59.52 -18.58
CA ASP A 980 54.51 -58.62 -17.64
C ASP A 980 55.63 -57.85 -18.35
N ALA A 981 55.36 -56.59 -18.67
CA ALA A 981 56.26 -55.65 -19.31
C ALA A 981 57.33 -55.08 -18.35
N SER A 982 57.28 -55.37 -17.06
CA SER A 982 58.34 -54.96 -16.12
C SER A 982 59.64 -55.75 -16.30
N GLY A 983 59.56 -56.92 -16.95
CA GLY A 983 60.69 -57.83 -17.11
C GLY A 983 60.91 -58.79 -15.94
N ASN A 984 60.07 -58.76 -14.91
CA ASN A 984 60.19 -59.61 -13.71
C ASN A 984 59.53 -60.99 -13.85
N GLY A 985 58.80 -61.24 -14.94
CA GLY A 985 58.30 -62.57 -15.31
C GLY A 985 56.97 -62.96 -14.67
N HIS A 986 56.20 -62.00 -14.16
CA HIS A 986 54.90 -62.23 -13.51
C HIS A 986 53.74 -62.24 -14.52
N GLN A 987 53.77 -63.13 -15.51
CA GLN A 987 52.70 -63.20 -16.53
C GLN A 987 51.33 -63.57 -15.91
N GLY A 988 50.28 -62.87 -16.32
CA GLY A 988 48.91 -63.11 -15.88
C GLY A 988 48.16 -64.08 -16.78
N THR A 989 47.39 -65.00 -16.21
CA THR A 989 46.47 -65.87 -16.97
C THR A 989 45.06 -65.27 -16.98
N ILE A 990 44.52 -65.03 -18.16
CA ILE A 990 43.20 -64.41 -18.37
C ILE A 990 42.12 -65.51 -18.35
N SER A 991 41.07 -65.29 -17.58
CA SER A 991 39.88 -66.13 -17.52
C SER A 991 38.65 -65.26 -17.83
N GLY A 992 37.98 -65.54 -18.96
CA GLY A 992 36.71 -64.92 -19.35
C GLY A 992 36.81 -63.52 -19.98
N ALA A 993 37.65 -62.62 -19.43
CA ALA A 993 37.80 -61.25 -19.92
C ALA A 993 38.24 -61.19 -21.39
N THR A 994 37.76 -60.19 -22.13
CA THR A 994 38.01 -60.05 -23.58
C THR A 994 38.83 -58.81 -23.92
N TRP A 995 39.63 -58.90 -24.98
CA TRP A 995 40.48 -57.79 -25.44
C TRP A 995 39.65 -56.69 -26.11
N THR A 996 39.95 -55.43 -25.78
CA THR A 996 39.31 -54.24 -26.35
C THR A 996 40.29 -53.07 -26.46
N MET A 997 39.82 -51.92 -26.95
CA MET A 997 40.60 -50.68 -26.97
C MET A 997 40.64 -50.02 -25.58
N GLY A 998 41.85 -49.71 -25.12
CA GLY A 998 42.11 -49.14 -23.81
C GLY A 998 42.23 -47.63 -23.76
N LYS A 999 42.63 -47.12 -22.60
CA LYS A 999 43.06 -45.74 -22.40
C LYS A 999 44.39 -45.49 -23.12
N VAL A 1000 45.29 -46.47 -23.08
CA VAL A 1000 46.55 -46.50 -23.80
C VAL A 1000 46.56 -47.74 -24.67
N ARG A 1001 46.25 -47.59 -25.97
CA ARG A 1001 46.19 -48.70 -26.95
C ARG A 1001 45.14 -49.78 -26.58
N GLY A 1002 45.48 -50.84 -25.86
CA GLY A 1002 44.63 -51.99 -25.56
C GLY A 1002 44.14 -52.05 -24.11
N ALA A 1003 43.12 -52.86 -23.83
CA ALA A 1003 42.62 -53.12 -22.48
C ALA A 1003 41.89 -54.47 -22.42
N LEU A 1004 41.50 -54.89 -21.21
CA LEU A 1004 40.58 -56.00 -20.99
C LEU A 1004 39.20 -55.50 -20.52
N ASP A 1005 38.14 -56.05 -21.12
CA ASP A 1005 36.74 -55.86 -20.75
C ASP A 1005 36.27 -57.03 -19.86
N PHE A 1006 35.75 -56.69 -18.68
CA PHE A 1006 35.31 -57.61 -17.65
C PHE A 1006 33.78 -57.52 -17.48
N ASP A 1007 33.11 -58.66 -17.50
CA ASP A 1007 31.65 -58.77 -17.55
C ASP A 1007 30.93 -58.64 -16.19
N GLY A 1008 31.66 -58.54 -15.08
CA GLY A 1008 31.11 -58.46 -13.73
C GLY A 1008 30.66 -59.80 -13.13
N SER A 1009 30.84 -60.93 -13.79
CA SER A 1009 30.30 -62.22 -13.35
C SER A 1009 31.36 -63.25 -12.99
N ASN A 1010 32.35 -63.47 -13.86
CA ASN A 1010 33.37 -64.49 -13.67
C ASN A 1010 34.75 -64.14 -14.25
N ASP A 1011 34.90 -62.93 -14.80
CA ASP A 1011 36.10 -62.48 -15.50
C ASP A 1011 37.22 -62.03 -14.54
N TYR A 1012 38.46 -62.50 -14.78
CA TYR A 1012 39.63 -62.06 -14.03
C TYR A 1012 40.96 -62.36 -14.73
N VAL A 1013 42.03 -61.70 -14.28
CA VAL A 1013 43.43 -62.09 -14.57
C VAL A 1013 44.10 -62.58 -13.30
N ASN A 1014 44.61 -63.80 -13.30
CA ASN A 1014 45.40 -64.36 -12.21
C ASN A 1014 46.89 -64.12 -12.48
N VAL A 1015 47.51 -63.21 -11.74
CA VAL A 1015 48.95 -62.91 -11.89
C VAL A 1015 49.84 -63.75 -10.95
N GLY A 1016 49.22 -64.62 -10.15
CA GLY A 1016 49.93 -65.53 -9.26
C GLY A 1016 50.52 -64.82 -8.03
N ALA A 1017 51.50 -65.48 -7.41
CA ALA A 1017 52.14 -64.99 -6.20
C ALA A 1017 53.22 -63.94 -6.51
N LEU A 1018 53.09 -62.74 -5.93
CA LEU A 1018 54.08 -61.68 -6.03
C LEU A 1018 54.99 -61.66 -4.78
N PRO A 1019 56.31 -61.45 -4.92
CA PRO A 1019 57.26 -61.49 -3.81
C PRO A 1019 57.25 -60.16 -3.02
N PHE A 1020 56.44 -60.08 -1.96
CA PHE A 1020 56.30 -58.89 -1.09
C PHE A 1020 57.03 -58.99 0.26
N ASN A 1021 57.87 -60.01 0.42
CA ASN A 1021 58.39 -60.53 1.69
C ASN A 1021 59.31 -59.60 2.52
N SER A 1022 59.28 -58.27 2.35
CA SER A 1022 59.97 -57.30 3.25
C SER A 1022 59.63 -55.81 3.03
N PHE A 1023 58.59 -55.44 2.27
CA PHE A 1023 58.41 -54.03 1.91
C PHE A 1023 57.69 -53.22 2.99
N SER A 1024 58.34 -52.15 3.46
CA SER A 1024 57.69 -51.13 4.31
C SER A 1024 56.84 -50.15 3.50
N SER A 1025 56.84 -50.21 2.16
CA SER A 1025 56.07 -49.29 1.32
C SER A 1025 55.75 -49.89 -0.05
N PHE A 1026 54.66 -49.47 -0.70
CA PHE A 1026 54.24 -49.99 -2.00
C PHE A 1026 53.23 -49.06 -2.70
N THR A 1027 53.03 -49.28 -4.00
CA THR A 1027 52.02 -48.59 -4.82
C THR A 1027 51.28 -49.56 -5.74
N HIS A 1028 49.96 -49.43 -5.82
CA HIS A 1028 49.14 -50.09 -6.84
C HIS A 1028 48.51 -49.01 -7.71
N SER A 1029 48.55 -49.18 -9.03
CA SER A 1029 47.98 -48.23 -9.99
C SER A 1029 47.33 -48.96 -11.16
N ALA A 1030 46.24 -48.40 -11.66
CA ALA A 1030 45.55 -48.86 -12.87
C ALA A 1030 44.77 -47.72 -13.51
N TRP A 1031 44.48 -47.87 -14.80
CA TRP A 1031 43.36 -47.19 -15.44
C TRP A 1031 42.13 -48.07 -15.40
N PHE A 1032 40.97 -47.49 -15.11
CA PHE A 1032 39.70 -48.22 -15.15
C PHE A 1032 38.55 -47.38 -15.71
N LYS A 1033 37.53 -48.06 -16.21
CA LYS A 1033 36.26 -47.49 -16.64
C LYS A 1033 35.13 -48.44 -16.23
N ALA A 1034 34.23 -48.03 -15.35
CA ALA A 1034 33.25 -48.91 -14.72
C ALA A 1034 31.87 -48.86 -15.42
N ASN A 1035 31.29 -50.02 -15.74
CA ASN A 1035 30.02 -50.11 -16.49
C ASN A 1035 28.76 -50.12 -15.60
N THR A 1036 28.84 -50.57 -14.34
CA THR A 1036 27.69 -50.65 -13.41
C THR A 1036 28.07 -50.15 -12.01
N LEU A 1037 27.25 -49.25 -11.45
CA LEU A 1037 27.57 -48.43 -10.26
C LEU A 1037 26.64 -48.67 -9.05
N ASN A 1038 26.19 -49.90 -8.81
CA ASN A 1038 25.28 -50.17 -7.68
C ASN A 1038 25.77 -51.31 -6.76
N GLU A 1039 26.97 -51.84 -6.99
CA GLU A 1039 27.46 -53.01 -6.26
C GLU A 1039 28.98 -52.93 -6.02
N TYR A 1040 29.44 -53.75 -5.10
CA TYR A 1040 30.82 -53.90 -4.65
C TYR A 1040 31.68 -54.67 -5.66
N ARG A 1041 32.75 -54.07 -6.20
CA ARG A 1041 33.52 -54.61 -7.35
C ARG A 1041 35.04 -54.38 -7.20
N ARG A 1042 35.89 -55.32 -7.64
CA ARG A 1042 37.37 -55.30 -7.43
C ARG A 1042 38.17 -54.92 -8.67
N ILE A 1043 39.02 -53.90 -8.59
CA ILE A 1043 39.95 -53.55 -9.67
C ILE A 1043 41.23 -54.38 -9.52
N ILE A 1044 41.88 -54.34 -8.35
CA ILE A 1044 43.05 -55.15 -8.00
C ILE A 1044 42.85 -55.70 -6.59
N SER A 1045 43.12 -56.99 -6.37
CA SER A 1045 43.18 -57.54 -5.02
C SER A 1045 44.32 -58.53 -4.83
N THR A 1046 44.94 -58.51 -3.65
CA THR A 1046 46.05 -59.39 -3.28
C THR A 1046 45.83 -59.95 -1.88
N GLN A 1047 46.00 -61.25 -1.69
CA GLN A 1047 45.93 -61.92 -0.37
C GLN A 1047 47.22 -62.64 -0.04
N TYR A 1048 47.72 -62.44 1.18
CA TYR A 1048 48.97 -63.01 1.66
C TYR A 1048 48.77 -64.20 2.59
N SER A 1049 49.82 -65.02 2.74
CA SER A 1049 49.81 -66.28 3.50
C SER A 1049 49.60 -66.14 5.03
N GLY A 1050 49.25 -64.95 5.51
CA GLY A 1050 48.92 -64.64 6.92
C GLY A 1050 47.49 -64.11 7.14
N GLY A 1051 46.70 -63.92 6.07
CA GLY A 1051 45.36 -63.32 6.13
C GLY A 1051 45.32 -61.85 5.71
N ASP A 1052 46.47 -61.20 5.52
CA ASP A 1052 46.54 -59.80 5.09
C ASP A 1052 46.07 -59.63 3.64
N ASP A 1053 45.26 -58.60 3.38
CA ASP A 1053 44.74 -58.28 2.05
C ASP A 1053 45.01 -56.81 1.64
N ILE A 1054 45.35 -56.60 0.37
CA ILE A 1054 45.44 -55.28 -0.27
C ILE A 1054 44.39 -55.21 -1.36
N ARG A 1055 43.52 -54.20 -1.32
CA ARG A 1055 42.33 -54.13 -2.19
C ARG A 1055 42.14 -52.73 -2.75
N LEU A 1056 42.04 -52.65 -4.08
CA LEU A 1056 41.55 -51.47 -4.80
C LEU A 1056 40.20 -51.80 -5.44
N TRP A 1057 39.15 -51.07 -5.05
CA TRP A 1057 37.78 -51.47 -5.33
C TRP A 1057 36.81 -50.30 -5.40
N VAL A 1058 35.64 -50.53 -5.96
CA VAL A 1058 34.56 -49.55 -6.07
C VAL A 1058 33.26 -50.10 -5.48
N ASP A 1059 32.49 -49.23 -4.84
CA ASP A 1059 31.09 -49.47 -4.50
C ASP A 1059 30.28 -48.23 -4.89
N GLY A 1060 29.39 -48.44 -5.84
CA GLY A 1060 28.80 -47.38 -6.63
C GLY A 1060 29.81 -46.45 -7.29
N ARG A 1061 29.68 -45.14 -7.05
CA ARG A 1061 30.61 -44.10 -7.55
C ARG A 1061 31.75 -43.79 -6.59
N THR A 1062 31.92 -44.65 -5.60
CA THR A 1062 32.88 -44.45 -4.54
C THR A 1062 34.04 -45.43 -4.74
N LEU A 1063 35.24 -44.88 -4.84
CA LEU A 1063 36.50 -45.59 -5.02
C LEU A 1063 37.19 -45.74 -3.67
N TYR A 1064 37.67 -46.95 -3.38
CA TYR A 1064 38.29 -47.33 -2.13
C TYR A 1064 39.66 -47.96 -2.36
N TYR A 1065 40.60 -47.61 -1.51
CA TYR A 1065 41.84 -48.34 -1.32
C TYR A 1065 41.96 -48.78 0.13
N SER A 1066 42.02 -50.10 0.34
CA SER A 1066 41.95 -50.73 1.66
C SER A 1066 43.12 -51.68 1.88
N LEU A 1067 43.72 -51.59 3.06
CA LEU A 1067 44.70 -52.54 3.60
C LEU A 1067 44.08 -53.23 4.81
N ASP A 1068 44.18 -54.55 4.90
CA ASP A 1068 43.53 -55.38 5.93
C ASP A 1068 44.58 -56.33 6.53
N ASP A 1069 44.96 -56.17 7.80
CA ASP A 1069 45.88 -57.05 8.55
C ASP A 1069 45.15 -57.82 9.67
N GLY A 1070 43.82 -57.93 9.52
CA GLY A 1070 42.88 -58.25 10.60
C GLY A 1070 42.08 -57.03 11.06
N THR A 1071 42.55 -55.82 10.77
CA THR A 1071 41.77 -54.56 10.84
C THR A 1071 41.85 -53.83 9.50
N VAL A 1072 40.71 -53.32 9.00
CA VAL A 1072 40.64 -52.63 7.71
C VAL A 1072 40.96 -51.14 7.86
N SER A 1073 42.08 -50.71 7.30
CA SER A 1073 42.44 -49.30 7.10
C SER A 1073 42.17 -48.90 5.65
N GLN A 1074 41.34 -47.87 5.42
CA GLN A 1074 40.92 -47.50 4.06
C GLN A 1074 40.77 -45.99 3.83
N VAL A 1075 40.99 -45.59 2.58
CA VAL A 1075 40.71 -44.24 2.05
C VAL A 1075 39.68 -44.34 0.95
N THR A 1076 38.79 -43.35 0.87
CA THR A 1076 37.71 -43.33 -0.10
C THR A 1076 37.57 -41.98 -0.79
N THR A 1077 37.12 -41.97 -2.04
CA THR A 1077 36.70 -40.76 -2.77
C THR A 1077 35.53 -41.07 -3.70
N SER A 1078 34.80 -40.05 -4.16
CA SER A 1078 33.76 -40.20 -5.18
C SER A 1078 34.25 -39.71 -6.54
N PHE A 1079 33.88 -40.38 -7.63
CA PHE A 1079 34.14 -39.93 -9.00
C PHE A 1079 32.84 -39.61 -9.75
N SER A 1080 32.89 -38.64 -10.66
CA SER A 1080 31.70 -37.99 -11.23
C SER A 1080 31.07 -38.72 -12.41
N ASP A 1081 31.86 -39.47 -13.20
CA ASP A 1081 31.40 -40.13 -14.43
C ASP A 1081 32.00 -41.52 -14.62
N SER A 1082 31.21 -42.58 -14.43
CA SER A 1082 31.69 -43.95 -14.65
C SER A 1082 31.91 -44.33 -16.11
N SER A 1083 31.37 -43.54 -17.04
CA SER A 1083 31.55 -43.77 -18.47
C SER A 1083 32.85 -43.18 -19.02
N SER A 1084 33.68 -42.58 -18.17
CA SER A 1084 35.02 -42.06 -18.52
C SER A 1084 36.13 -42.93 -17.94
N TRP A 1085 37.32 -42.87 -18.56
CA TRP A 1085 38.52 -43.49 -18.02
C TRP A 1085 39.05 -42.68 -16.84
N HIS A 1086 39.29 -43.35 -15.73
CA HIS A 1086 39.91 -42.77 -14.54
C HIS A 1086 41.23 -43.48 -14.23
N HIS A 1087 42.24 -42.70 -13.83
CA HIS A 1087 43.48 -43.25 -13.29
C HIS A 1087 43.37 -43.30 -11.77
N VAL A 1088 43.74 -44.42 -11.21
CA VAL A 1088 43.75 -44.61 -9.76
C VAL A 1088 45.12 -45.09 -9.32
N ALA A 1089 45.59 -44.54 -8.20
CA ALA A 1089 46.74 -45.07 -7.51
C ALA A 1089 46.52 -45.08 -5.99
N GLY A 1090 46.87 -46.18 -5.34
CA GLY A 1090 46.91 -46.31 -3.89
C GLY A 1090 48.36 -46.49 -3.43
N THR A 1091 48.85 -45.65 -2.52
CA THR A 1091 50.22 -45.73 -1.99
C THR A 1091 50.21 -46.00 -0.49
N PHE A 1092 51.21 -46.73 -0.01
CA PHE A 1092 51.53 -46.87 1.40
C PHE A 1092 53.02 -46.61 1.59
N ASP A 1093 53.40 -45.61 2.40
CA ASP A 1093 54.80 -45.23 2.62
C ASP A 1093 55.45 -45.85 3.86
N GLY A 1094 54.75 -46.75 4.54
CA GLY A 1094 55.14 -47.34 5.82
C GLY A 1094 54.48 -46.69 7.03
N SER A 1095 53.83 -45.55 6.82
CA SER A 1095 53.09 -44.84 7.86
C SER A 1095 51.69 -44.41 7.40
N LYS A 1096 51.55 -44.01 6.14
CA LYS A 1096 50.32 -43.42 5.60
C LYS A 1096 49.86 -44.15 4.37
N ILE A 1097 48.56 -44.39 4.33
CA ILE A 1097 47.82 -44.81 3.13
C ILE A 1097 47.35 -43.55 2.43
N ARG A 1098 47.58 -43.44 1.12
CA ARG A 1098 47.04 -42.37 0.27
C ARG A 1098 46.25 -42.98 -0.89
N LEU A 1099 45.20 -42.28 -1.29
CA LEU A 1099 44.45 -42.56 -2.52
C LEU A 1099 44.58 -41.37 -3.47
N TYR A 1100 44.85 -41.66 -4.73
CA TYR A 1100 44.89 -40.70 -5.81
C TYR A 1100 43.85 -41.06 -6.86
N LEU A 1101 43.12 -40.06 -7.34
CA LEU A 1101 42.19 -40.16 -8.47
C LEU A 1101 42.61 -39.12 -9.50
N ASP A 1102 42.79 -39.53 -10.75
CA ASP A 1102 43.18 -38.70 -11.89
C ASP A 1102 44.43 -37.83 -11.61
N GLY A 1103 45.40 -38.43 -10.92
CA GLY A 1103 46.68 -37.80 -10.59
C GLY A 1103 46.65 -36.88 -9.36
N ILE A 1104 45.51 -36.74 -8.68
CA ILE A 1104 45.33 -35.85 -7.52
C ILE A 1104 45.14 -36.68 -6.25
N GLU A 1105 45.85 -36.35 -5.16
CA GLU A 1105 45.61 -36.95 -3.84
C GLU A 1105 44.21 -36.56 -3.34
N VAL A 1106 43.35 -37.54 -3.10
CA VAL A 1106 41.95 -37.35 -2.68
C VAL A 1106 41.70 -37.71 -1.22
N GLY A 1107 42.68 -38.31 -0.55
CA GLY A 1107 42.57 -38.54 0.88
C GLY A 1107 43.71 -39.31 1.53
N THR A 1108 43.78 -39.15 2.84
CA THR A 1108 44.53 -39.95 3.81
C THR A 1108 43.59 -40.26 4.98
N PRO A 1109 43.58 -41.47 5.58
CA PRO A 1109 42.75 -41.74 6.73
C PRO A 1109 43.32 -41.01 7.95
N ALA A 1110 42.44 -40.65 8.89
CA ALA A 1110 42.82 -39.88 10.07
C ALA A 1110 43.64 -40.66 11.11
N ASN A 1111 43.65 -42.01 11.11
CA ASN A 1111 44.50 -42.84 11.98
C ASN A 1111 44.72 -44.26 11.42
N ASP A 1112 45.87 -44.83 11.80
CA ASP A 1112 46.21 -46.25 12.00
C ASP A 1112 47.28 -46.88 11.08
N THR A 1113 48.40 -47.17 11.73
CA THR A 1113 49.53 -48.00 11.28
C THR A 1113 49.05 -49.37 10.82
N PHE A 1114 49.30 -49.69 9.55
CA PHE A 1114 49.13 -51.03 8.99
C PHE A 1114 50.42 -51.84 9.24
N ASN A 1115 50.30 -52.99 9.91
CA ASN A 1115 51.43 -53.85 10.25
C ASN A 1115 51.46 -55.08 9.34
N PHE A 1116 52.09 -54.95 8.19
CA PHE A 1116 52.17 -56.01 7.19
C PHE A 1116 53.04 -57.20 7.68
N ALA A 1117 52.45 -58.39 7.80
CA ALA A 1117 53.12 -59.61 8.26
C ALA A 1117 53.11 -60.75 7.22
N GLY A 1118 52.31 -60.63 6.16
CA GLY A 1118 52.16 -61.62 5.11
C GLY A 1118 53.38 -61.81 4.20
N THR A 1119 53.58 -63.05 3.73
CA THR A 1119 54.59 -63.39 2.70
C THR A 1119 53.91 -63.98 1.47
N ASN A 1120 54.41 -63.69 0.26
CA ASN A 1120 53.96 -64.28 -1.02
C ASN A 1120 52.43 -64.22 -1.25
N GLY A 1121 51.93 -63.09 -1.73
CA GLY A 1121 50.49 -62.88 -1.91
C GLY A 1121 50.01 -63.18 -3.31
N THR A 1122 48.86 -63.85 -3.43
CA THR A 1122 48.23 -64.12 -4.72
C THR A 1122 47.45 -62.90 -5.16
N THR A 1123 47.78 -62.35 -6.33
CA THR A 1123 47.14 -61.15 -6.88
C THR A 1123 46.20 -61.50 -8.04
N TYR A 1124 45.05 -60.84 -8.04
CA TYR A 1124 44.06 -60.87 -9.12
C TYR A 1124 43.77 -59.45 -9.61
N ILE A 1125 43.64 -59.31 -10.93
CA ILE A 1125 43.05 -58.13 -11.56
C ILE A 1125 41.61 -58.48 -11.92
N GLY A 1126 40.66 -57.65 -11.52
CA GLY A 1126 39.24 -57.83 -11.84
C GLY A 1126 38.45 -58.76 -10.91
N LYS A 1127 39.02 -59.30 -9.83
CA LYS A 1127 38.35 -60.25 -8.92
C LYS A 1127 38.79 -60.13 -7.47
N GLN A 1128 37.91 -60.55 -6.54
CA GLN A 1128 38.21 -60.73 -5.13
C GLN A 1128 39.02 -62.01 -4.82
N VAL A 1129 39.95 -61.86 -3.89
CA VAL A 1129 40.76 -62.93 -3.30
C VAL A 1129 40.11 -63.53 -2.02
N GLY A 1130 40.26 -64.85 -1.78
CA GLY A 1130 39.71 -65.58 -0.61
C GLY A 1130 38.34 -66.28 -0.82
N SER A 1131 38.10 -67.41 -0.14
CA SER A 1131 37.09 -68.43 -0.47
C SER A 1131 35.65 -68.26 0.09
N SER A 1132 35.23 -67.07 0.53
CA SER A 1132 33.86 -66.90 1.10
C SER A 1132 32.84 -66.20 0.21
N ASP A 1133 33.22 -65.57 -0.90
CA ASP A 1133 32.24 -65.20 -1.94
C ASP A 1133 32.89 -65.09 -3.33
N SER A 1134 32.75 -66.16 -4.14
CA SER A 1134 33.31 -66.25 -5.48
C SER A 1134 32.54 -65.45 -6.53
N SER A 1135 31.64 -64.54 -6.12
CA SER A 1135 30.74 -63.80 -7.03
C SER A 1135 31.21 -62.37 -7.36
N ILE A 1136 32.24 -61.85 -6.66
CA ILE A 1136 32.67 -60.45 -6.77
C ILE A 1136 33.74 -60.28 -7.87
N HIS A 1137 33.29 -59.83 -9.05
CA HIS A 1137 34.14 -59.54 -10.22
C HIS A 1137 33.93 -58.10 -10.72
N PHE A 1138 34.93 -57.50 -11.34
CA PHE A 1138 34.83 -56.17 -11.93
C PHE A 1138 33.91 -56.15 -13.14
N ALA A 1139 33.15 -55.07 -13.30
CA ALA A 1139 32.29 -54.85 -14.45
C ALA A 1139 32.74 -53.57 -15.16
N GLY A 1140 33.47 -53.70 -16.27
CA GLY A 1140 34.09 -52.56 -16.95
C GLY A 1140 35.45 -52.88 -17.56
N LEU A 1141 36.14 -51.82 -18.00
CA LEU A 1141 37.46 -51.91 -18.62
C LEU A 1141 38.56 -51.64 -17.60
N ILE A 1142 39.65 -52.42 -17.66
CA ILE A 1142 40.89 -52.15 -16.92
C ILE A 1142 42.06 -52.13 -17.91
N ASP A 1143 42.97 -51.18 -17.69
CA ASP A 1143 44.14 -50.93 -18.52
C ASP A 1143 45.35 -50.55 -17.64
N ASP A 1144 46.56 -50.80 -18.16
CA ASP A 1144 47.83 -50.22 -17.70
C ASP A 1144 48.11 -50.40 -16.19
N VAL A 1145 48.04 -51.65 -15.73
CA VAL A 1145 48.16 -52.02 -14.30
C VAL A 1145 49.61 -52.10 -13.87
N ARG A 1146 49.98 -51.37 -12.81
CA ARG A 1146 51.34 -51.36 -12.24
C ARG A 1146 51.35 -51.59 -10.74
N ILE A 1147 52.37 -52.32 -10.28
CA ILE A 1147 52.62 -52.58 -8.87
C ILE A 1147 54.08 -52.26 -8.55
N TYR A 1148 54.32 -51.48 -7.50
CA TYR A 1148 55.65 -51.06 -7.04
C TYR A 1148 55.91 -51.48 -5.60
N ASN A 1149 57.17 -51.76 -5.25
CA ASN A 1149 57.66 -52.02 -3.90
C ASN A 1149 58.09 -50.75 -3.14
N ARG A 1150 57.60 -49.59 -3.58
CA ARG A 1150 57.79 -48.28 -2.93
C ARG A 1150 56.53 -47.43 -3.07
N ALA A 1151 56.36 -46.45 -2.19
CA ALA A 1151 55.41 -45.38 -2.39
C ALA A 1151 55.91 -44.43 -3.49
N LEU A 1152 55.09 -44.19 -4.52
CA LEU A 1152 55.32 -43.13 -5.49
C LEU A 1152 54.92 -41.78 -4.89
N SER A 1153 55.66 -40.72 -5.22
CA SER A 1153 55.36 -39.34 -4.81
C SER A 1153 54.21 -38.74 -5.63
N ASP A 1154 53.58 -37.67 -5.13
CA ASP A 1154 52.49 -36.96 -5.83
C ASP A 1154 52.86 -36.60 -7.27
N ALA A 1155 54.09 -36.13 -7.49
CA ALA A 1155 54.59 -35.77 -8.80
C ALA A 1155 54.81 -36.99 -9.71
N GLU A 1156 55.27 -38.12 -9.17
CA GLU A 1156 55.37 -39.38 -9.93
C GLU A 1156 53.98 -39.92 -10.28
N ILE A 1157 53.00 -39.82 -9.38
CA ILE A 1157 51.60 -40.21 -9.64
C ILE A 1157 50.96 -39.31 -10.69
N GLN A 1158 51.18 -37.99 -10.62
CA GLN A 1158 50.72 -37.06 -11.64
C GLN A 1158 51.35 -37.35 -13.00
N THR A 1159 52.63 -37.75 -13.01
CA THR A 1159 53.32 -38.14 -14.24
C THR A 1159 52.85 -39.53 -14.74
N LEU A 1160 52.41 -40.46 -13.88
CA LEU A 1160 51.74 -41.70 -14.32
C LEU A 1160 50.35 -41.44 -14.92
N PHE A 1161 49.60 -40.49 -14.35
CA PHE A 1161 48.31 -40.07 -14.90
C PHE A 1161 48.46 -39.38 -16.26
N ASN A 1162 49.50 -38.57 -16.43
CA ASN A 1162 49.74 -37.83 -17.66
C ASN A 1162 51.22 -37.94 -18.06
N PRO A 1163 51.66 -39.10 -18.59
CA PRO A 1163 53.06 -39.30 -18.93
C PRO A 1163 53.47 -38.32 -20.02
N PRO A 1164 54.67 -37.71 -19.93
CA PRO A 1164 55.15 -36.76 -20.92
C PRO A 1164 55.13 -37.41 -22.30
N GLN A 1165 54.24 -36.92 -23.16
CA GLN A 1165 54.10 -37.44 -24.51
C GLN A 1165 55.29 -36.93 -25.35
N PRO A 1166 55.91 -37.78 -26.20
CA PRO A 1166 56.79 -37.26 -27.23
C PRO A 1166 55.98 -36.29 -28.12
N PRO A 1167 56.60 -35.20 -28.62
CA PRO A 1167 55.86 -34.10 -29.24
C PRO A 1167 55.02 -34.58 -30.43
N GLN A 1168 53.69 -34.49 -30.30
CA GLN A 1168 52.77 -34.65 -31.44
C GLN A 1168 52.70 -33.34 -32.23
N GLN A 1169 52.87 -33.43 -33.55
CA GLN A 1169 52.61 -32.30 -34.45
C GLN A 1169 51.09 -32.04 -34.57
N PRO A 1170 50.65 -30.76 -34.63
CA PRO A 1170 49.25 -30.38 -34.83
C PRO A 1170 48.72 -30.85 -36.21
N PRO A 1171 47.38 -30.84 -36.43
CA PRO A 1171 46.82 -31.18 -37.73
C PRO A 1171 47.33 -30.20 -38.80
N GLN A 1172 47.76 -30.71 -39.95
CA GLN A 1172 48.28 -29.89 -41.05
C GLN A 1172 47.47 -30.17 -42.31
N ILE A 1173 46.57 -29.26 -42.68
CA ILE A 1173 45.72 -29.43 -43.87
C ILE A 1173 46.40 -28.88 -45.11
N THR A 1174 46.48 -29.69 -46.16
CA THR A 1174 46.92 -29.29 -47.50
C THR A 1174 45.76 -29.36 -48.47
N LEU A 1175 45.69 -28.40 -49.41
CA LEU A 1175 44.67 -28.31 -50.45
C LEU A 1175 45.33 -28.29 -51.84
N THR A 1176 44.74 -28.96 -52.81
CA THR A 1176 45.12 -28.87 -54.23
C THR A 1176 43.88 -28.72 -55.08
N LYS A 1177 43.78 -27.65 -55.88
CA LYS A 1177 42.66 -27.39 -56.79
C LYS A 1177 43.07 -27.67 -58.23
N THR A 1178 42.20 -28.35 -58.97
CA THR A 1178 42.34 -28.63 -60.40
C THR A 1178 41.06 -28.27 -61.14
N ALA A 1179 41.18 -27.98 -62.43
CA ALA A 1179 40.05 -27.82 -63.35
C ALA A 1179 40.15 -28.89 -64.43
N ASP A 1180 39.02 -29.43 -64.87
CA ASP A 1180 38.97 -30.44 -65.95
C ASP A 1180 39.31 -29.86 -67.34
N LYS A 1181 39.21 -28.54 -67.50
CA LYS A 1181 39.53 -27.80 -68.73
C LYS A 1181 40.54 -26.68 -68.46
N THR A 1182 41.51 -26.54 -69.36
CA THR A 1182 42.51 -25.44 -69.34
C THR A 1182 42.26 -24.38 -70.41
N GLU A 1183 41.45 -24.69 -71.41
CA GLU A 1183 40.95 -23.75 -72.44
C GLU A 1183 39.44 -23.96 -72.60
N VAL A 1184 38.69 -22.86 -72.70
CA VAL A 1184 37.23 -22.87 -72.68
C VAL A 1184 36.64 -21.83 -73.61
N THR A 1185 35.44 -22.09 -74.11
CA THR A 1185 34.62 -21.17 -74.90
C THR A 1185 33.30 -20.84 -74.19
N GLN A 1186 32.63 -19.77 -74.61
CA GLN A 1186 31.34 -19.37 -74.04
C GLN A 1186 30.33 -20.52 -74.06
N GLY A 1187 29.70 -20.82 -72.92
CA GLY A 1187 28.78 -21.94 -72.73
C GLY A 1187 29.42 -23.24 -72.24
N ASP A 1188 30.75 -23.35 -72.17
CA ASP A 1188 31.42 -24.51 -71.59
C ASP A 1188 31.15 -24.62 -70.08
N THR A 1189 30.88 -25.84 -69.58
CA THR A 1189 30.92 -26.12 -68.14
C THR A 1189 32.31 -26.63 -67.75
N ILE A 1190 32.87 -26.07 -66.68
CA ILE A 1190 34.15 -26.43 -66.06
C ILE A 1190 33.86 -27.09 -64.72
N THR A 1191 34.50 -28.24 -64.45
CA THR A 1191 34.46 -28.91 -63.16
C THR A 1191 35.74 -28.60 -62.38
N TYR A 1192 35.60 -27.92 -61.24
CA TYR A 1192 36.68 -27.68 -60.31
C TYR A 1192 36.70 -28.76 -59.23
N THR A 1193 37.86 -29.39 -59.01
CA THR A 1193 38.06 -30.42 -57.98
C THR A 1193 39.12 -29.98 -56.99
N ILE A 1194 38.77 -29.96 -55.70
CA ILE A 1194 39.65 -29.67 -54.57
C ILE A 1194 39.93 -30.98 -53.83
N LEU A 1195 41.19 -31.38 -53.80
CA LEU A 1195 41.70 -32.44 -52.93
C LEU A 1195 42.15 -31.83 -51.61
N TYR A 1196 41.78 -32.44 -50.50
CA TYR A 1196 42.22 -32.06 -49.16
C TYR A 1196 42.84 -33.25 -48.44
N LYS A 1197 43.90 -33.02 -47.67
CA LYS A 1197 44.57 -34.05 -46.87
C LYS A 1197 45.05 -33.47 -45.56
N ASN A 1198 44.86 -34.22 -44.47
CA ASN A 1198 45.53 -33.94 -43.21
C ASN A 1198 46.88 -34.66 -43.20
N GLU A 1199 47.97 -33.92 -43.36
CA GLU A 1199 49.35 -34.43 -43.28
C GLU A 1199 49.92 -34.38 -41.86
N GLY A 1200 49.14 -33.82 -40.91
CA GLY A 1200 49.49 -33.80 -39.49
C GLY A 1200 49.18 -35.11 -38.77
N ALA A 1201 49.72 -35.24 -37.55
CA ALA A 1201 49.64 -36.48 -36.76
C ALA A 1201 48.41 -36.53 -35.81
N SER A 1202 47.54 -35.53 -35.85
CA SER A 1202 46.33 -35.39 -35.02
C SER A 1202 45.08 -35.11 -35.86
N ASP A 1203 43.89 -35.44 -35.35
CA ASP A 1203 42.61 -35.22 -36.03
C ASP A 1203 42.36 -33.72 -36.26
N ALA A 1204 41.92 -33.34 -37.46
CA ALA A 1204 41.41 -32.01 -37.74
C ALA A 1204 39.87 -32.02 -37.60
N ILE A 1205 39.34 -31.30 -36.63
CA ILE A 1205 37.89 -31.22 -36.36
C ILE A 1205 37.27 -29.99 -37.01
N ASN A 1206 36.05 -30.12 -37.53
CA ASN A 1206 35.27 -29.05 -38.16
C ASN A 1206 36.02 -28.26 -39.24
N VAL A 1207 36.71 -28.96 -40.16
CA VAL A 1207 37.45 -28.34 -41.26
C VAL A 1207 36.46 -27.68 -42.23
N VAL A 1208 36.61 -26.37 -42.46
CA VAL A 1208 35.81 -25.62 -43.42
C VAL A 1208 36.65 -25.33 -44.65
N ILE A 1209 36.15 -25.73 -45.83
CA ILE A 1209 36.77 -25.44 -47.13
C ILE A 1209 35.85 -24.47 -47.88
N THR A 1210 36.37 -23.34 -48.32
CA THR A 1210 35.66 -22.39 -49.17
C THR A 1210 36.38 -22.17 -50.50
N ASP A 1211 35.62 -21.94 -51.57
CA ASP A 1211 36.18 -21.66 -52.90
C ASP A 1211 35.29 -20.67 -53.69
N PRO A 1212 35.83 -19.49 -54.09
CA PRO A 1212 35.07 -18.51 -54.87
C PRO A 1212 34.77 -18.98 -56.30
N ILE A 1213 33.61 -18.57 -56.83
CA ILE A 1213 33.23 -18.80 -58.23
C ILE A 1213 34.08 -17.89 -59.12
N PRO A 1214 34.85 -18.43 -60.10
CA PRO A 1214 35.72 -17.65 -60.97
C PRO A 1214 34.97 -16.60 -61.79
N SER A 1215 35.58 -15.43 -61.98
CA SER A 1215 35.02 -14.35 -62.80
C SER A 1215 34.84 -14.80 -64.26
N GLY A 1216 33.72 -14.43 -64.88
CA GLY A 1216 33.38 -14.86 -66.26
C GLY A 1216 32.73 -16.26 -66.31
N THR A 1217 32.36 -16.80 -65.15
CA THR A 1217 31.60 -18.06 -65.04
C THR A 1217 30.45 -17.91 -64.05
N VAL A 1218 29.41 -18.72 -64.20
CA VAL A 1218 28.26 -18.82 -63.29
C VAL A 1218 28.21 -20.20 -62.67
N TYR A 1219 28.00 -20.27 -61.35
CA TYR A 1219 27.83 -21.54 -60.66
C TYR A 1219 26.67 -22.36 -61.24
N VAL A 1220 26.92 -23.64 -61.50
CA VAL A 1220 25.87 -24.59 -61.89
C VAL A 1220 25.18 -25.08 -60.63
N ASP A 1221 23.91 -24.74 -60.46
CA ASP A 1221 23.17 -25.03 -59.23
C ASP A 1221 23.21 -26.53 -58.87
N LYS A 1222 23.39 -26.81 -57.57
CA LYS A 1222 23.53 -28.17 -57.00
C LYS A 1222 24.69 -29.03 -57.55
N SER A 1223 25.66 -28.44 -58.25
CA SER A 1223 26.83 -29.19 -58.74
C SER A 1223 27.87 -29.48 -57.65
N ALA A 1224 27.80 -28.84 -56.48
CA ALA A 1224 28.72 -29.08 -55.38
C ALA A 1224 28.52 -30.46 -54.71
N THR A 1225 29.58 -31.28 -54.68
CA THR A 1225 29.55 -32.61 -54.06
C THR A 1225 29.63 -32.55 -52.53
N GLN A 1226 29.29 -33.63 -51.82
CA GLN A 1226 29.45 -33.75 -50.35
C GLN A 1226 28.80 -32.62 -49.53
N GLY A 1227 27.62 -32.15 -49.95
CA GLY A 1227 26.83 -31.18 -49.18
C GLY A 1227 27.35 -29.75 -49.21
N GLY A 1228 28.16 -29.39 -50.22
CA GLY A 1228 28.63 -28.01 -50.41
C GLY A 1228 27.48 -27.03 -50.61
N ALA A 1229 27.52 -25.92 -49.88
CA ALA A 1229 26.50 -24.88 -49.93
C ALA A 1229 27.02 -23.66 -50.70
N TYR A 1230 26.24 -23.19 -51.69
CA TYR A 1230 26.55 -21.96 -52.42
C TYR A 1230 26.08 -20.73 -51.65
N ASN A 1231 27.02 -19.85 -51.32
CA ASN A 1231 26.75 -18.59 -50.65
C ASN A 1231 26.61 -17.47 -51.69
N THR A 1232 25.36 -17.12 -52.01
CA THR A 1232 25.04 -16.07 -53.00
C THR A 1232 25.56 -14.68 -52.61
N ASN A 1233 25.74 -14.39 -51.32
CA ASN A 1233 26.20 -13.08 -50.85
C ASN A 1233 27.72 -12.90 -51.03
N LYS A 1234 28.48 -14.00 -51.08
CA LYS A 1234 29.94 -13.98 -51.21
C LYS A 1234 30.45 -14.53 -52.54
N ASN A 1235 29.56 -15.12 -53.34
CA ASN A 1235 29.90 -15.79 -54.61
C ASN A 1235 30.95 -16.90 -54.43
N GLU A 1236 30.75 -17.79 -53.45
CA GLU A 1236 31.65 -18.92 -53.12
C GLU A 1236 30.88 -20.18 -52.69
N ILE A 1237 31.50 -21.36 -52.83
CA ILE A 1237 30.99 -22.64 -52.30
C ILE A 1237 31.70 -22.96 -50.99
N GLN A 1238 30.97 -23.46 -49.98
CA GLN A 1238 31.50 -23.87 -48.68
C GLN A 1238 31.17 -25.33 -48.36
N TRP A 1239 32.16 -26.08 -47.86
CA TRP A 1239 32.02 -27.43 -47.29
C TRP A 1239 32.47 -27.46 -45.82
N THR A 1240 31.83 -28.32 -45.02
CA THR A 1240 32.22 -28.57 -43.62
C THR A 1240 32.48 -30.07 -43.41
N ILE A 1241 33.69 -30.42 -42.95
CA ILE A 1241 34.11 -31.79 -42.66
C ILE A 1241 34.22 -31.94 -41.13
N PRO A 1242 33.35 -32.75 -40.48
CA PRO A 1242 33.30 -32.83 -39.02
C PRO A 1242 34.61 -33.31 -38.37
N THR A 1243 35.27 -34.29 -38.98
CA THR A 1243 36.56 -34.82 -38.50
C THR A 1243 37.35 -35.39 -39.67
N LEU A 1244 38.64 -35.04 -39.75
CA LEU A 1244 39.59 -35.55 -40.73
C LEU A 1244 40.83 -36.09 -40.01
N ALA A 1245 40.90 -37.42 -39.92
CA ALA A 1245 41.95 -38.14 -39.20
C ALA A 1245 43.35 -37.94 -39.84
N PRO A 1246 44.44 -38.22 -39.11
CA PRO A 1246 45.81 -38.20 -39.64
C PRO A 1246 45.96 -38.99 -40.94
N ASN A 1247 46.65 -38.42 -41.92
CA ASN A 1247 46.82 -38.95 -43.28
C ASN A 1247 45.54 -39.19 -44.08
N ALA A 1248 44.36 -38.92 -43.53
CA ALA A 1248 43.11 -39.02 -44.26
C ALA A 1248 43.03 -37.90 -45.31
N SER A 1249 42.50 -38.25 -46.47
CA SER A 1249 42.28 -37.33 -47.57
C SER A 1249 40.88 -37.51 -48.14
N GLY A 1250 40.39 -36.47 -48.81
CA GLY A 1250 39.12 -36.49 -49.51
C GLY A 1250 39.09 -35.49 -50.66
N SER A 1251 37.99 -35.49 -51.40
CA SER A 1251 37.82 -34.65 -52.58
C SER A 1251 36.43 -34.04 -52.63
N VAL A 1252 36.36 -32.73 -52.82
CA VAL A 1252 35.11 -32.03 -53.15
C VAL A 1252 35.23 -31.37 -54.51
N SER A 1253 34.11 -31.19 -55.20
CA SER A 1253 34.07 -30.55 -56.51
C SER A 1253 32.80 -29.73 -56.69
N PHE A 1254 32.85 -28.77 -57.62
CA PHE A 1254 31.71 -28.00 -58.09
C PHE A 1254 31.89 -27.64 -59.56
N GLN A 1255 30.80 -27.25 -60.24
CA GLN A 1255 30.83 -26.85 -61.65
C GLN A 1255 30.45 -25.37 -61.84
N ALA A 1256 31.10 -24.73 -62.81
CA ALA A 1256 30.76 -23.38 -63.26
C ALA A 1256 30.70 -23.32 -64.79
N MET A 1257 29.71 -22.62 -65.35
CA MET A 1257 29.50 -22.44 -66.78
C MET A 1257 30.10 -21.10 -67.23
N VAL A 1258 30.87 -21.08 -68.31
CA VAL A 1258 31.47 -19.88 -68.89
C VAL A 1258 30.39 -19.01 -69.52
N GLU A 1259 30.33 -17.74 -69.10
CA GLU A 1259 29.34 -16.76 -69.57
C GLU A 1259 29.59 -16.23 -70.98
#